data_AF-S3B2T8-F1
#
_entry.id   AF-S3B2T8-F1
#
_cell.length_a   1.000
_cell.length_b   1.000
_cell.length_c   1.000
_cell.angle_alpha   90.00
_cell.angle_beta   90.00
_cell.angle_gamma   90.00
#
_symmetry.space_group_name_H-M   'P 1'
#
loop_
_entity.id
_entity.type
_entity.pdbx_description
1 polymer ?
#
loop_
_entity_poly.entity_id
_entity_poly.type
_entity_poly.pdbx_seq_one_letter_code
_entity_poly.pdbx_strand_id
1 'polypeptide(L)'
;MERAAKDRLAPLPRTPGAHNANSLSDPPAGTDDPTDTGHPPAHADRSPSTTNGTPAGTTEPATTELTSTTEPTSTTNPTPGADIPAAPPSAQDEDTPPMGDAAPEAGPACGAQAARWRAVARGARRRLAALVRRPYWEAPNSSYVLRRWPGLTALWCATLFFWLSLTPSLVPRPWPLQGVIGGITAAMGYAIGGLAEWLIRLALAPLLRRYGRLLPGRRHLRPSRHPRPSQRWRARAWLAYYALSTLLTIAALSLSADAQRELRRLQGMPAALTWHSLMIALLALGICTFLVALGRAVRLGTRALIRVLGRFVPRPLAIGAGLLVSATVVVFGTRDVVFDRGVIDVAAHLAEKTDKSTKDGITRPRSSLVSGSTASLVHWDDLGYEGRNFTGSSLSADQIASVTGKGARQPVRVYVGQESAPTFRARARLAVRELERTGAFDRDVLAVAGTTGRGWVNSTDAEPLEYIHHGNTAIVAVQYSYLPSWASFLVDKEQAGRATRALVEAVRARWLEIPAAERPKLVVFGESLGAYGIEAAFDGPDDLLAKVDGAVLAGTPNFSPIRRELTARRDPGSPVWRPEYDEGRHFRFAQWPRKDLARPGPESTWGTPRVVYLQNASDAIVWWSPELALHRPCWLREPLGPDITGAVNWFPLVTFWQTTVDMAVSYGVDAPHGHRYGNGSVEAWAAVAPSEGWTDADTERLRRFMDRREAPY
;
A
#
# COMPACT_ATOMS: atom_id res chain seq x y z
N MET A 1 12.44 -55.53 32.99
CA MET A 1 12.08 -54.75 34.19
C MET A 1 11.35 -53.51 33.72
N GLU A 2 10.06 -53.29 33.92
CA GLU A 2 8.94 -54.05 34.49
C GLU A 2 7.64 -53.40 33.97
N ARG A 3 6.56 -54.18 33.89
CA ARG A 3 5.29 -53.91 33.20
C ARG A 3 4.30 -53.06 34.05
N ALA A 4 3.49 -52.27 33.33
CA ALA A 4 2.01 -52.20 33.35
C ALA A 4 1.18 -51.78 34.59
N ALA A 5 0.21 -50.86 34.34
CA ALA A 5 -1.22 -50.86 34.73
C ALA A 5 -1.87 -49.61 34.06
N LYS A 6 -2.76 -49.62 33.06
CA LYS A 6 -4.13 -50.14 32.84
C LYS A 6 -5.25 -49.62 33.77
N ASP A 7 -6.14 -48.85 33.12
CA ASP A 7 -7.62 -48.91 33.12
C ASP A 7 -8.50 -47.89 33.90
N ARG A 8 -9.30 -47.18 33.09
CA ARG A 8 -10.75 -46.85 33.19
C ARG A 8 -11.24 -45.73 34.12
N LEU A 9 -11.85 -44.71 33.50
CA LEU A 9 -13.23 -44.28 33.77
C LEU A 9 -13.78 -43.41 32.62
N ALA A 10 -14.95 -43.82 32.11
CA ALA A 10 -15.71 -43.20 31.02
C ALA A 10 -16.54 -41.98 31.51
N PRO A 11 -16.99 -41.09 30.60
CA PRO A 11 -17.80 -39.92 30.96
C PRO A 11 -19.30 -40.26 31.05
N LEU A 12 -19.98 -39.74 32.07
CA LEU A 12 -21.44 -39.80 32.21
C LEU A 12 -22.15 -38.66 31.45
N PRO A 13 -23.41 -38.88 31.03
CA PRO A 13 -24.12 -38.05 30.07
C PRO A 13 -24.94 -36.94 30.75
N ARG A 14 -25.21 -35.84 30.02
CA ARG A 14 -26.24 -34.86 30.39
C ARG A 14 -27.36 -34.88 29.36
N THR A 15 -28.52 -35.37 29.79
CA THR A 15 -29.83 -35.25 29.12
C THR A 15 -30.70 -34.18 29.80
N PRO A 16 -31.81 -33.75 29.15
CA PRO A 16 -32.36 -32.40 29.26
C PRO A 16 -33.65 -32.28 30.10
N GLY A 17 -33.99 -31.05 30.49
CA GLY A 17 -35.32 -30.59 30.93
C GLY A 17 -35.28 -29.07 31.08
N ALA A 18 -36.08 -28.23 30.42
CA ALA A 18 -37.53 -28.10 30.23
C ALA A 18 -38.11 -26.95 31.10
N HIS A 19 -38.80 -26.02 30.40
CA HIS A 19 -39.85 -25.07 30.81
C HIS A 19 -39.56 -23.76 31.59
N ASN A 20 -39.70 -22.62 30.88
CA ASN A 20 -40.80 -21.62 30.98
C ASN A 20 -40.42 -20.38 30.13
N ALA A 21 -41.12 -19.98 29.05
CA ALA A 21 -42.48 -19.43 28.90
C ALA A 21 -42.65 -17.99 29.47
N ASN A 22 -42.63 -17.01 28.55
CA ASN A 22 -43.35 -15.71 28.53
C ASN A 22 -42.84 -14.94 27.29
N SER A 23 -43.49 -14.96 26.12
CA SER A 23 -44.70 -14.24 25.68
C SER A 23 -44.63 -12.71 25.82
N LEU A 24 -44.61 -12.01 24.68
CA LEU A 24 -45.10 -10.65 24.38
C LEU A 24 -44.62 -10.35 22.93
N SER A 25 -45.37 -10.67 21.88
CA SER A 25 -46.54 -9.95 21.31
C SER A 25 -46.16 -9.01 20.16
N ASP A 26 -46.39 -9.46 18.91
CA ASP A 26 -46.67 -8.62 17.73
C ASP A 26 -47.99 -7.85 17.92
N PRO A 27 -48.24 -6.77 17.15
CA PRO A 27 -49.22 -6.87 16.05
C PRO A 27 -48.96 -5.85 14.89
N PRO A 28 -49.86 -5.67 13.89
CA PRO A 28 -50.13 -6.60 12.80
C PRO A 28 -50.10 -5.91 11.40
N ALA A 29 -50.24 -6.72 10.35
CA ALA A 29 -50.56 -6.28 9.00
C ALA A 29 -52.03 -5.81 8.89
N GLY A 30 -52.27 -4.78 8.08
CA GLY A 30 -53.60 -4.34 7.65
C GLY A 30 -53.54 -3.95 6.17
N THR A 31 -54.30 -4.66 5.36
CA THR A 31 -54.74 -4.28 4.01
C THR A 31 -55.74 -3.13 4.10
N ASP A 32 -55.69 -2.15 3.18
CA ASP A 32 -56.85 -1.52 2.54
C ASP A 32 -56.40 -0.41 1.55
N ASP A 33 -56.89 -0.52 0.32
CA ASP A 33 -57.03 0.48 -0.76
C ASP A 33 -58.49 0.28 -1.25
N PRO A 34 -59.31 1.25 -1.73
CA PRO A 34 -58.94 2.32 -2.68
C PRO A 34 -59.73 3.65 -2.60
N THR A 35 -59.52 4.52 -3.61
CA THR A 35 -60.29 5.72 -4.05
C THR A 35 -59.98 7.04 -3.34
N ASP A 36 -60.00 8.24 -3.92
CA ASP A 36 -60.00 8.84 -5.28
C ASP A 36 -59.94 10.38 -5.02
N THR A 37 -59.87 11.22 -6.05
CA THR A 37 -59.73 12.70 -6.13
C THR A 37 -58.27 13.18 -6.31
N GLY A 38 -57.82 13.78 -7.42
CA GLY A 38 -58.49 14.38 -8.56
C GLY A 38 -58.54 15.91 -8.43
N HIS A 39 -57.50 16.63 -8.86
CA HIS A 39 -57.51 17.59 -10.00
C HIS A 39 -56.28 18.56 -10.03
N PRO A 40 -55.88 19.07 -11.23
CA PRO A 40 -54.64 19.79 -11.54
C PRO A 40 -54.94 21.26 -12.00
N PRO A 41 -54.24 21.89 -12.98
CA PRO A 41 -52.82 22.29 -13.12
C PRO A 41 -52.65 23.83 -13.30
N ALA A 42 -51.41 24.32 -13.49
CA ALA A 42 -51.16 25.63 -14.08
C ALA A 42 -50.10 25.57 -15.20
N HIS A 43 -50.54 25.93 -16.40
CA HIS A 43 -49.76 26.14 -17.63
C HIS A 43 -48.98 27.46 -17.61
N ALA A 44 -47.86 27.50 -18.35
CA ALA A 44 -47.57 28.62 -19.26
C ALA A 44 -46.59 28.18 -20.36
N ASP A 45 -47.13 28.00 -21.56
CA ASP A 45 -46.43 27.96 -22.84
C ASP A 45 -45.64 29.24 -23.12
N ARG A 46 -44.58 29.13 -23.93
CA ARG A 46 -44.44 29.86 -25.21
C ARG A 46 -43.11 29.51 -25.92
N SER A 47 -43.23 28.75 -27.00
CA SER A 47 -42.51 28.96 -28.27
C SER A 47 -43.61 29.36 -29.29
N PRO A 48 -43.34 30.15 -30.35
CA PRO A 48 -42.60 29.63 -31.52
C PRO A 48 -41.81 30.67 -32.34
N SER A 49 -40.86 30.22 -33.17
CA SER A 49 -40.90 30.36 -34.64
C SER A 49 -39.52 30.32 -35.29
N THR A 50 -39.44 29.45 -36.30
CA THR A 50 -38.51 29.31 -37.42
C THR A 50 -38.11 30.60 -38.14
N THR A 51 -36.88 30.69 -38.68
CA THR A 51 -36.60 30.97 -40.11
C THR A 51 -35.11 30.88 -40.47
N ASN A 52 -34.87 30.40 -41.71
CA ASN A 52 -33.62 30.26 -42.45
C ASN A 52 -32.84 31.57 -42.69
N GLY A 53 -31.54 31.44 -43.01
CA GLY A 53 -30.88 32.26 -44.03
C GLY A 53 -29.53 32.89 -43.67
N THR A 54 -28.46 32.37 -44.27
CA THR A 54 -27.16 33.03 -44.52
C THR A 54 -27.35 34.38 -45.26
N PRO A 55 -26.44 35.39 -45.15
CA PRO A 55 -25.20 35.39 -45.95
C PRO A 55 -23.94 36.04 -45.29
N ALA A 56 -22.78 35.61 -45.80
CA ALA A 56 -21.50 36.28 -46.06
C ALA A 56 -21.05 37.57 -45.33
N GLY A 57 -19.75 37.60 -44.96
CA GLY A 57 -18.88 38.76 -45.25
C GLY A 57 -18.00 39.33 -44.13
N THR A 58 -16.77 38.82 -44.04
CA THR A 58 -15.49 39.55 -43.84
C THR A 58 -15.27 40.43 -42.59
N THR A 59 -14.33 40.03 -41.71
CA THR A 59 -12.95 40.60 -41.62
C THR A 59 -12.11 39.90 -40.53
N GLU A 60 -10.94 39.43 -40.96
CA GLU A 60 -9.78 38.82 -40.23
C GLU A 60 -8.84 39.92 -39.65
N PRO A 61 -7.62 39.66 -39.07
CA PRO A 61 -6.89 38.38 -38.84
C PRO A 61 -6.19 38.23 -37.46
N ALA A 62 -5.66 37.03 -37.17
CA ALA A 62 -4.23 36.78 -36.84
C ALA A 62 -3.96 35.31 -36.46
N THR A 63 -3.31 34.59 -37.37
CA THR A 63 -2.77 33.22 -37.23
C THR A 63 -1.27 33.24 -37.49
N THR A 64 -0.52 32.34 -36.85
CA THR A 64 0.86 32.01 -37.25
C THR A 64 1.07 30.52 -37.09
N GLU A 65 1.18 29.82 -38.22
CA GLU A 65 1.78 28.49 -38.37
C GLU A 65 3.25 28.64 -38.78
N LEU A 66 4.09 27.62 -38.52
CA LEU A 66 4.83 26.91 -39.59
C LEU A 66 5.61 25.68 -39.07
N THR A 67 5.20 24.51 -39.58
CA THR A 67 5.95 23.39 -40.22
C THR A 67 7.23 22.72 -39.66
N SER A 68 7.24 21.41 -39.91
CA SER A 68 8.24 20.32 -39.81
C SER A 68 9.56 20.56 -40.58
N THR A 69 10.68 19.79 -40.46
CA THR A 69 10.85 18.32 -40.59
C THR A 69 12.35 17.92 -40.39
N THR A 70 12.60 16.68 -39.89
CA THR A 70 13.73 15.72 -40.15
C THR A 70 15.21 15.89 -39.68
N GLU A 71 15.65 14.83 -38.96
CA GLU A 71 16.95 14.15 -38.65
C GLU A 71 18.18 14.25 -39.63
N PRO A 72 19.41 13.65 -39.39
CA PRO A 72 19.87 12.64 -38.38
C PRO A 72 21.34 12.75 -37.77
N THR A 73 21.62 11.86 -36.78
CA THR A 73 22.83 11.01 -36.45
C THR A 73 24.29 11.49 -36.16
N SER A 74 24.82 11.01 -35.00
CA SER A 74 26.14 10.34 -34.71
C SER A 74 27.48 11.10 -34.94
N THR A 75 28.62 10.98 -34.23
CA THR A 75 29.43 9.84 -33.68
C THR A 75 30.68 10.37 -32.90
N THR A 76 31.20 9.58 -31.94
CA THR A 76 32.63 9.26 -31.56
C THR A 76 33.71 10.30 -31.13
N ASN A 77 34.40 9.98 -30.02
CA ASN A 77 35.79 10.37 -29.61
C ASN A 77 36.87 9.77 -30.57
N PRO A 78 38.18 10.18 -30.64
CA PRO A 78 39.11 10.56 -29.52
C PRO A 78 40.24 11.63 -29.82
N THR A 79 41.08 11.90 -28.80
CA THR A 79 42.39 12.65 -28.73
C THR A 79 43.45 12.25 -29.80
N PRO A 80 44.51 13.04 -30.16
CA PRO A 80 45.62 13.49 -29.26
C PRO A 80 46.42 14.77 -29.67
N GLY A 81 47.47 15.13 -28.90
CA GLY A 81 48.73 15.67 -29.48
C GLY A 81 49.16 17.10 -29.10
N ALA A 82 50.44 17.25 -28.73
CA ALA A 82 51.14 18.45 -28.27
C ALA A 82 51.60 19.40 -29.39
N ASP A 83 51.96 20.65 -29.06
CA ASP A 83 53.29 21.23 -29.36
C ASP A 83 53.45 22.69 -28.88
N ILE A 84 54.66 22.98 -28.38
CA ILE A 84 55.21 24.28 -27.99
C ILE A 84 55.90 24.90 -29.21
N PRO A 85 56.02 26.24 -29.32
CA PRO A 85 57.36 26.79 -29.59
C PRO A 85 57.74 28.05 -28.79
N ALA A 86 59.06 28.24 -28.73
CA ALA A 86 59.85 29.13 -27.90
C ALA A 86 60.08 30.56 -28.47
N ALA A 87 60.66 31.42 -27.62
CA ALA A 87 61.19 32.78 -27.87
C ALA A 87 62.40 32.82 -28.83
N PRO A 88 62.87 34.00 -29.33
CA PRO A 88 63.95 34.82 -28.65
C PRO A 88 63.98 36.34 -29.09
N PRO A 89 65.08 37.16 -29.00
CA PRO A 89 66.08 37.48 -27.94
C PRO A 89 66.45 39.00 -27.72
N SER A 90 67.20 39.29 -26.61
CA SER A 90 68.35 40.24 -26.37
C SER A 90 68.28 41.76 -26.76
N ALA A 91 68.90 42.78 -26.10
CA ALA A 91 70.15 42.90 -25.33
C ALA A 91 70.29 44.28 -24.60
N GLN A 92 71.12 44.34 -23.52
CA GLN A 92 72.13 45.38 -23.11
C GLN A 92 71.69 46.82 -22.69
N ASP A 93 72.30 47.58 -21.77
CA ASP A 93 73.49 47.47 -20.89
C ASP A 93 73.45 48.49 -19.72
N GLU A 94 74.18 48.16 -18.64
CA GLU A 94 74.98 48.96 -17.65
C GLU A 94 74.43 50.21 -16.90
N ASP A 95 74.39 50.17 -15.55
CA ASP A 95 75.37 50.79 -14.62
C ASP A 95 74.85 50.92 -13.15
N THR A 96 75.72 50.70 -12.16
CA THR A 96 75.49 50.83 -10.68
C THR A 96 76.74 51.44 -10.00
N PRO A 97 76.80 51.90 -8.71
CA PRO A 97 75.83 52.41 -7.71
C PRO A 97 76.37 53.73 -7.03
N PRO A 98 75.98 54.23 -5.80
CA PRO A 98 76.05 53.53 -4.49
C PRO A 98 74.89 53.77 -3.47
N MET A 99 74.79 52.79 -2.57
CA MET A 99 74.21 52.73 -1.20
C MET A 99 73.13 53.72 -0.72
N GLY A 100 71.99 53.13 -0.31
CA GLY A 100 71.14 53.64 0.76
C GLY A 100 70.37 52.47 1.39
N ASP A 101 70.61 52.20 2.67
CA ASP A 101 69.88 51.21 3.47
C ASP A 101 68.37 51.53 3.50
N ALA A 102 67.54 50.65 2.95
CA ALA A 102 66.12 50.61 3.27
C ALA A 102 65.56 49.20 3.07
N ALA A 103 65.27 48.53 4.18
CA ALA A 103 64.44 47.33 4.20
C ALA A 103 63.06 47.64 3.58
N PRO A 104 62.46 46.74 2.78
CA PRO A 104 61.10 46.95 2.32
C PRO A 104 60.16 46.78 3.51
N GLU A 105 59.53 47.88 3.93
CA GLU A 105 58.45 47.86 4.90
C GLU A 105 57.31 46.96 4.39
N ALA A 106 57.13 45.84 5.08
CA ALA A 106 55.93 45.02 4.96
C ALA A 106 54.72 45.86 5.38
N GLY A 107 53.94 46.33 4.39
CA GLY A 107 52.77 47.16 4.63
C GLY A 107 51.78 46.52 5.62
N PRO A 108 51.08 47.34 6.44
CA PRO A 108 50.26 46.89 7.57
C PRO A 108 49.02 46.05 7.21
N ALA A 109 48.74 45.88 5.91
CA ALA A 109 47.60 45.11 5.41
C ALA A 109 47.72 43.59 5.64
N CYS A 110 48.92 43.01 5.53
CA CYS A 110 49.12 41.56 5.68
C CYS A 110 49.03 41.11 7.16
N GLY A 111 49.53 41.95 8.09
CA GLY A 111 49.44 41.72 9.53
C GLY A 111 47.99 41.81 10.07
N ALA A 112 47.20 42.76 9.56
CA ALA A 112 45.80 42.93 9.95
C ALA A 112 44.92 41.75 9.51
N GLN A 113 45.15 41.20 8.31
CA GLN A 113 44.41 40.05 7.79
C GLN A 113 44.78 38.76 8.54
N ALA A 114 46.07 38.55 8.82
CA ALA A 114 46.54 37.45 9.66
C ALA A 114 46.01 37.53 11.11
N ALA A 115 45.95 38.73 11.69
CA ALA A 115 45.36 38.95 13.01
C ALA A 115 43.85 38.66 13.05
N ARG A 116 43.12 39.04 11.99
CA ARG A 116 41.69 38.74 11.82
C ARG A 116 41.44 37.23 11.69
N TRP A 117 42.23 36.51 10.88
CA TRP A 117 42.16 35.04 10.79
C TRP A 117 42.51 34.34 12.10
N ARG A 118 43.52 34.82 12.84
CA ARG A 118 43.86 34.30 14.19
C ARG A 118 42.76 34.59 15.21
N ALA A 119 42.07 35.73 15.13
CA ALA A 119 40.93 36.05 15.99
C ALA A 119 39.72 35.16 15.68
N VAL A 120 39.40 34.94 14.40
CA VAL A 120 38.36 34.01 13.95
C VAL A 120 38.67 32.58 14.39
N ALA A 121 39.91 32.11 14.20
CA ALA A 121 40.35 30.78 14.63
C ALA A 121 40.32 30.60 16.16
N ARG A 122 40.72 31.62 16.94
CA ARG A 122 40.60 31.60 18.42
C ARG A 122 39.13 31.61 18.87
N GLY A 123 38.28 32.37 18.19
CA GLY A 123 36.83 32.38 18.41
C GLY A 123 36.21 31.00 18.13
N ALA A 124 36.58 30.38 17.00
CA ALA A 124 36.16 29.04 16.63
C ALA A 124 36.63 27.97 17.64
N ARG A 125 37.91 28.01 18.06
CA ARG A 125 38.45 27.11 19.10
C ARG A 125 37.74 27.26 20.44
N ARG A 126 37.43 28.48 20.88
CA ARG A 126 36.66 28.73 22.12
C ARG A 126 35.23 28.19 22.02
N ARG A 127 34.56 28.39 20.88
CA ARG A 127 33.22 27.84 20.61
C ARG A 127 33.24 26.31 20.57
N LEU A 128 34.25 25.70 19.93
CA LEU A 128 34.44 24.25 19.89
C LEU A 128 34.71 23.68 21.29
N ALA A 129 35.60 24.30 22.07
CA ALA A 129 35.89 23.89 23.44
C ALA A 129 34.65 24.01 24.36
N ALA A 130 33.82 25.04 24.17
CA ALA A 130 32.55 25.18 24.87
C ALA A 130 31.55 24.06 24.49
N LEU A 131 31.44 23.75 23.19
CA LEU A 131 30.61 22.67 22.67
C LEU A 131 31.07 21.30 23.20
N VAL A 132 32.37 21.01 23.22
CA VAL A 132 32.94 19.76 23.74
C VAL A 132 32.70 19.61 25.24
N ARG A 133 32.75 20.71 26.02
CA ARG A 133 32.49 20.68 27.47
C ARG A 133 31.00 20.51 27.82
N ARG A 134 30.10 20.97 26.94
CA ARG A 134 28.63 20.86 27.09
C ARG A 134 27.98 20.60 25.72
N PRO A 135 28.05 19.37 25.20
CA PRO A 135 27.53 19.00 23.87
C PRO A 135 26.00 18.82 23.84
N TYR A 136 25.30 19.36 24.83
CA TYR A 136 23.86 19.23 25.03
C TYR A 136 23.29 20.53 25.60
N TRP A 137 22.05 20.85 25.25
CA TRP A 137 21.36 22.02 25.80
C TRP A 137 20.60 21.65 27.08
N GLU A 138 20.78 22.39 28.17
CA GLU A 138 19.89 22.32 29.33
C GLU A 138 18.94 23.50 29.32
N ALA A 139 17.64 23.26 29.08
CA ALA A 139 16.66 24.33 29.22
C ALA A 139 16.60 24.77 30.69
N PRO A 140 16.64 26.08 31.01
CA PRO A 140 16.69 26.57 32.39
C PRO A 140 15.48 26.15 33.24
N ASN A 141 14.32 25.93 32.61
CA ASN A 141 13.05 25.66 33.29
C ASN A 141 12.32 24.43 32.71
N SER A 142 11.82 23.58 33.60
CA SER A 142 11.10 22.32 33.30
C SER A 142 9.69 22.50 32.68
N SER A 143 9.22 23.75 32.55
CA SER A 143 7.90 24.13 32.04
C SER A 143 7.80 24.09 30.51
N TYR A 144 8.91 24.17 29.77
CA TYR A 144 8.91 24.19 28.30
C TYR A 144 8.88 22.77 27.73
N VAL A 145 7.67 22.22 27.54
CA VAL A 145 7.46 20.89 26.94
C VAL A 145 8.02 20.82 25.51
N LEU A 146 7.80 21.88 24.71
CA LEU A 146 8.22 21.95 23.31
C LEU A 146 9.73 22.17 23.17
N ARG A 147 10.34 23.09 23.94
CA ARG A 147 11.76 23.46 23.84
C ARG A 147 12.73 22.57 24.64
N ARG A 148 12.25 21.44 25.17
CA ARG A 148 13.09 20.54 25.97
C ARG A 148 14.09 19.81 25.08
N TRP A 149 15.39 19.89 25.42
CA TRP A 149 16.41 19.08 24.75
C TRP A 149 16.09 17.59 24.91
N PRO A 150 16.21 16.78 23.86
CA PRO A 150 15.91 15.35 23.93
C PRO A 150 16.84 14.64 24.93
N GLY A 151 16.29 13.63 25.60
CA GLY A 151 17.07 12.74 26.44
C GLY A 151 18.03 11.90 25.59
N LEU A 152 19.19 11.56 26.14
CA LEU A 152 20.19 10.76 25.44
C LEU A 152 19.60 9.38 25.05
N THR A 153 18.92 8.71 25.98
CA THR A 153 18.24 7.42 25.73
C THR A 153 17.21 7.51 24.62
N ALA A 154 16.40 8.58 24.60
CA ALA A 154 15.41 8.79 23.55
C ALA A 154 16.05 8.97 22.16
N LEU A 155 17.17 9.70 22.07
CA LEU A 155 17.91 9.83 20.82
C LEU A 155 18.54 8.51 20.38
N TRP A 156 19.20 7.79 21.29
CA TRP A 156 19.79 6.48 20.99
C TRP A 156 18.75 5.50 20.44
N CYS A 157 17.57 5.41 21.07
CA CYS A 157 16.49 4.56 20.58
C CYS A 157 15.94 5.06 19.22
N ALA A 158 15.83 6.36 19.02
CA ALA A 158 15.41 6.93 17.74
C ALA A 158 16.37 6.56 16.60
N THR A 159 17.68 6.68 16.82
CA THR A 159 18.71 6.33 15.83
C THR A 159 18.75 4.83 15.58
N LEU A 160 18.61 4.00 16.62
CA LEU A 160 18.52 2.55 16.47
C LEU A 160 17.32 2.16 15.58
N PHE A 161 16.13 2.69 15.87
CA PHE A 161 14.95 2.41 15.05
C PHE A 161 15.08 2.94 13.63
N PHE A 162 15.74 4.07 13.43
CA PHE A 162 16.11 4.54 12.10
C PHE A 162 16.99 3.52 11.36
N TRP A 163 18.03 2.97 12.00
CA TRP A 163 18.85 1.92 11.38
C TRP A 163 18.06 0.65 11.08
N LEU A 164 17.17 0.23 11.99
CA LEU A 164 16.28 -0.91 11.74
C LEU A 164 15.34 -0.65 10.55
N SER A 165 14.92 0.60 10.32
CA SER A 165 14.08 0.94 9.17
C SER A 165 14.79 0.75 7.82
N LEU A 166 16.13 0.85 7.81
CA LEU A 166 16.99 0.74 6.63
C LEU A 166 17.21 -0.72 6.21
N THR A 167 16.79 -1.70 7.00
CA THR A 167 16.85 -3.11 6.60
C THR A 167 15.94 -3.36 5.39
N PRO A 168 16.28 -4.31 4.51
CA PRO A 168 15.43 -4.66 3.38
C PRO A 168 14.09 -5.24 3.86
N SER A 169 13.08 -5.18 2.98
CA SER A 169 11.80 -5.89 3.13
C SER A 169 11.42 -6.59 1.82
N LEU A 170 10.13 -6.64 1.47
CA LEU A 170 9.59 -7.41 0.36
C LEU A 170 9.88 -6.79 -1.00
N VAL A 171 9.86 -5.45 -1.14
CA VAL A 171 10.06 -4.76 -2.42
C VAL A 171 11.07 -3.61 -2.32
N PRO A 172 11.82 -3.30 -3.39
CA PRO A 172 12.70 -2.14 -3.45
C PRO A 172 11.91 -0.85 -3.27
N ARG A 173 12.42 0.04 -2.40
CA ARG A 173 11.70 1.28 -2.06
C ARG A 173 12.33 2.49 -2.73
N PRO A 174 11.53 3.41 -3.29
CA PRO A 174 11.99 4.75 -3.61
C PRO A 174 12.52 5.47 -2.37
N TRP A 175 13.54 6.30 -2.55
CA TRP A 175 14.18 7.02 -1.43
C TRP A 175 13.23 7.89 -0.60
N PRO A 176 12.17 8.56 -1.14
CA PRO A 176 11.29 9.38 -0.30
C PRO A 176 10.53 8.52 0.71
N LEU A 177 10.02 7.37 0.27
CA LEU A 177 9.28 6.46 1.13
C LEU A 177 10.17 5.79 2.17
N GLN A 178 11.41 5.47 1.81
CA GLN A 178 12.42 5.04 2.79
C GLN A 178 12.65 6.10 3.88
N GLY A 179 12.70 7.39 3.50
CA GLY A 179 12.79 8.50 4.45
C GLY A 179 11.55 8.61 5.35
N VAL A 180 10.35 8.43 4.82
CA VAL A 180 9.10 8.42 5.59
C VAL A 180 9.08 7.29 6.63
N ILE A 181 9.39 6.04 6.21
CA ILE A 181 9.50 4.89 7.12
C ILE A 181 10.55 5.18 8.20
N GLY A 182 11.72 5.68 7.80
CA GLY A 182 12.80 6.04 8.73
C GLY A 182 12.38 7.08 9.75
N GLY A 183 11.58 8.07 9.36
CA GLY A 183 11.08 9.09 10.26
C GLY A 183 10.03 8.59 11.25
N ILE A 184 9.07 7.78 10.77
CA ILE A 184 8.01 7.18 11.62
C ILE A 184 8.64 6.25 12.65
N THR A 185 9.48 5.32 12.20
CA THR A 185 10.18 4.35 13.08
C THR A 185 11.10 5.06 14.08
N ALA A 186 11.85 6.08 13.66
CA ALA A 186 12.68 6.87 14.57
C ALA A 186 11.84 7.61 15.63
N ALA A 187 10.67 8.15 15.27
CA ALA A 187 9.76 8.78 16.23
C ALA A 187 9.21 7.77 17.25
N MET A 188 8.94 6.54 16.83
CA MET A 188 8.55 5.45 17.75
C MET A 188 9.70 5.08 18.69
N GLY A 189 10.91 4.91 18.16
CA GLY A 189 12.11 4.68 18.97
C GLY A 189 12.32 5.81 19.98
N TYR A 190 12.11 7.06 19.57
CA TYR A 190 12.15 8.22 20.46
C TYR A 190 11.13 8.12 21.61
N ALA A 191 9.89 7.76 21.30
CA ALA A 191 8.83 7.61 22.29
C ALA A 191 9.13 6.49 23.29
N ILE A 192 9.59 5.33 22.80
CA ILE A 192 9.98 4.17 23.62
C ILE A 192 11.16 4.55 24.52
N GLY A 193 12.21 5.16 23.98
CA GLY A 193 13.37 5.57 24.77
C GLY A 193 13.02 6.63 25.82
N GLY A 194 12.11 7.55 25.50
CA GLY A 194 11.57 8.52 26.44
C GLY A 194 10.72 7.90 27.56
N LEU A 195 9.93 6.88 27.24
CA LEU A 195 9.15 6.10 28.21
C LEU A 195 10.06 5.29 29.14
N ALA A 196 11.06 4.60 28.57
CA ALA A 196 12.05 3.85 29.33
C ALA A 196 12.82 4.77 30.30
N GLU A 197 13.27 5.94 29.84
CA GLU A 197 13.91 6.93 30.69
C GLU A 197 13.00 7.39 31.85
N TRP A 198 11.71 7.58 31.58
CA TRP A 198 10.72 7.94 32.60
C TRP A 198 10.50 6.81 33.63
N LEU A 199 10.35 5.56 33.18
CA LEU A 199 10.19 4.39 34.05
C LEU A 199 11.43 4.16 34.93
N ILE A 200 12.63 4.23 34.36
CA ILE A 200 13.89 4.11 35.11
C ILE A 200 13.97 5.21 36.18
N ARG A 201 13.62 6.45 35.83
CA ARG A 201 13.60 7.56 36.80
C ARG A 201 12.59 7.31 37.92
N LEU A 202 11.42 6.74 37.63
CA LEU A 202 10.42 6.39 38.64
C LEU A 202 10.90 5.28 39.58
N ALA A 203 11.50 4.21 39.05
CA ALA A 203 11.99 3.08 39.83
C ALA A 203 13.21 3.44 40.69
N LEU A 204 14.13 4.27 40.18
CA LEU A 204 15.36 4.62 40.88
C LEU A 204 15.17 5.73 41.94
N ALA A 205 14.15 6.59 41.77
CA ALA A 205 13.86 7.69 42.70
C ALA A 205 13.55 7.28 44.15
N PRO A 206 12.82 6.18 44.45
CA PRO A 206 12.64 5.70 45.83
C PRO A 206 13.90 5.02 46.39
N LEU A 207 14.63 4.25 45.59
CA LEU A 207 15.90 3.60 45.99
C LEU A 207 16.96 4.62 46.42
N LEU A 208 17.16 5.68 45.62
CA LEU A 208 18.09 6.78 45.94
C LEU A 208 17.65 7.57 47.18
N ARG A 209 16.33 7.73 47.40
CA ARG A 209 15.78 8.39 48.60
C ARG A 209 15.91 7.54 49.87
N ARG A 210 16.04 6.23 49.73
CA ARG A 210 16.27 5.28 50.84
C ARG A 210 17.76 5.23 51.22
N TYR A 211 18.65 5.10 50.23
CA TYR A 211 20.10 5.13 50.44
C TYR A 211 20.61 6.50 50.91
N GLY A 212 20.05 7.61 50.41
CA GLY A 212 20.42 8.96 50.87
C GLY A 212 20.04 9.26 52.33
N ARG A 213 19.15 8.47 52.94
CA ARG A 213 18.80 8.56 54.37
C ARG A 213 19.71 7.73 55.29
N LEU A 214 20.45 6.77 54.73
CA LEU A 214 21.32 5.83 55.47
C LEU A 214 22.77 6.32 55.62
N LEU A 215 23.13 7.47 55.06
CA LEU A 215 24.45 8.12 55.22
C LEU A 215 24.35 9.27 56.23
N PRO A 216 24.74 9.08 57.51
CA PRO A 216 24.80 10.15 58.49
C PRO A 216 26.06 10.98 58.24
N GLY A 217 25.94 12.30 58.06
CA GLY A 217 27.13 13.20 58.06
C GLY A 217 27.11 14.39 57.10
N ARG A 218 26.09 14.58 56.25
CA ARG A 218 26.02 15.75 55.35
C ARG A 218 24.73 16.55 55.54
N ARG A 219 24.55 17.12 56.74
CA ARG A 219 23.36 17.93 57.10
C ARG A 219 23.42 19.41 56.67
N HIS A 220 24.53 19.91 56.11
CA HIS A 220 24.64 21.31 55.64
C HIS A 220 24.67 21.52 54.13
N LEU A 221 24.51 20.47 53.33
CA LEU A 221 24.26 20.65 51.90
C LEU A 221 22.75 20.71 51.69
N ARG A 222 22.24 21.92 51.36
CA ARG A 222 20.92 22.15 50.75
C ARG A 222 20.54 20.96 49.86
N PRO A 223 19.26 20.51 49.83
CA PRO A 223 18.83 19.35 49.06
C PRO A 223 18.97 19.63 47.55
N SER A 224 20.18 19.48 47.04
CA SER A 224 20.51 19.57 45.64
C SER A 224 20.06 18.26 45.02
N ARG A 225 18.93 18.35 44.31
CA ARG A 225 18.29 17.30 43.53
C ARG A 225 19.31 16.42 42.79
N HIS A 226 19.42 15.16 43.23
CA HIS A 226 20.07 13.99 42.60
C HIS A 226 21.61 13.95 42.55
N PRO A 227 22.23 12.75 42.69
CA PRO A 227 23.60 12.52 42.25
C PRO A 227 23.62 12.64 40.72
N ARG A 228 23.90 13.84 40.22
CA ARG A 228 24.13 14.03 38.78
C ARG A 228 25.44 13.33 38.44
N PRO A 229 25.49 12.44 37.43
CA PRO A 229 26.78 11.96 36.93
C PRO A 229 27.66 13.17 36.64
N SER A 230 28.97 13.07 36.94
CA SER A 230 29.87 14.22 36.78
C SER A 230 29.67 14.82 35.38
N GLN A 231 29.63 16.15 35.28
CA GLN A 231 29.35 16.85 34.01
C GLN A 231 30.24 16.34 32.86
N ARG A 232 31.45 15.89 33.21
CA ARG A 232 32.44 15.24 32.34
C ARG A 232 31.93 13.92 31.75
N TRP A 233 31.38 13.01 32.57
CA TRP A 233 30.83 11.74 32.09
C TRP A 233 29.66 11.94 31.14
N ARG A 234 28.77 12.88 31.45
CA ARG A 234 27.66 13.20 30.56
C ARG A 234 28.15 13.81 29.24
N ALA A 235 29.11 14.73 29.27
CA ALA A 235 29.70 15.28 28.04
C ALA A 235 30.36 14.18 27.19
N ARG A 236 31.14 13.28 27.81
CA ARG A 236 31.74 12.12 27.14
C ARG A 236 30.70 11.21 26.50
N ALA A 237 29.60 10.91 27.20
CA ALA A 237 28.52 10.07 26.66
C ALA A 237 27.85 10.69 25.43
N TRP A 238 27.64 12.00 25.42
CA TRP A 238 27.10 12.72 24.26
C TRP A 238 28.08 12.80 23.09
N LEU A 239 29.36 13.04 23.34
CA LEU A 239 30.39 13.03 22.29
C LEU A 239 30.55 11.64 21.69
N ALA A 240 30.59 10.60 22.54
CA ALA A 240 30.63 9.21 22.10
C ALA A 240 29.40 8.86 21.26
N TYR A 241 28.21 9.30 21.67
CA TYR A 241 27.00 9.15 20.88
C TYR A 241 27.14 9.81 19.51
N TYR A 242 27.49 11.10 19.41
CA TYR A 242 27.59 11.77 18.11
C TYR A 242 28.61 11.11 17.18
N ALA A 243 29.78 10.71 17.70
CA ALA A 243 30.79 10.03 16.91
C ALA A 243 30.30 8.66 16.43
N LEU A 244 29.81 7.82 17.34
CA LEU A 244 29.40 6.46 17.03
C LEU A 244 28.13 6.42 16.18
N SER A 245 27.15 7.30 16.45
CA SER A 245 25.92 7.39 15.68
C SER A 245 26.19 7.80 14.23
N THR A 246 27.14 8.70 14.00
CA THR A 246 27.51 9.15 12.65
C THR A 246 28.15 8.00 11.86
N LEU A 247 29.14 7.32 12.45
CA LEU A 247 29.82 6.19 11.81
C LEU A 247 28.86 5.03 11.51
N LEU A 248 28.04 4.63 12.48
CA LEU A 248 27.06 3.55 12.31
C LEU A 248 25.95 3.92 11.34
N THR A 249 25.56 5.19 11.25
CA THR A 249 24.58 5.63 10.24
C THR A 249 25.12 5.51 8.83
N ILE A 250 26.39 5.89 8.62
CA ILE A 250 27.06 5.71 7.32
C ILE A 250 27.11 4.21 6.98
N ALA A 251 27.53 3.36 7.92
CA ALA A 251 27.57 1.91 7.73
C ALA A 251 26.18 1.32 7.42
N ALA A 252 25.15 1.70 8.17
CA ALA A 252 23.78 1.22 7.98
C ALA A 252 23.20 1.64 6.62
N LEU A 253 23.47 2.87 6.16
CA LEU A 253 23.07 3.32 4.82
C LEU A 253 23.80 2.55 3.72
N SER A 254 25.09 2.24 3.89
CA SER A 254 25.84 1.42 2.94
C SER A 254 25.29 0.00 2.85
N LEU A 255 25.05 -0.66 4.00
CA LEU A 255 24.45 -2.00 4.06
C LEU A 255 23.04 -2.02 3.46
N SER A 256 22.26 -0.96 3.70
CA SER A 256 20.94 -0.79 3.08
C SER A 256 21.04 -0.69 1.56
N ALA A 257 22.01 0.06 1.03
CA ALA A 257 22.22 0.18 -0.40
C ALA A 257 22.64 -1.15 -1.05
N ASP A 258 23.46 -1.96 -0.38
CA ASP A 258 23.81 -3.31 -0.84
C ASP A 258 22.59 -4.24 -0.84
N ALA A 259 21.81 -4.24 0.24
CA ALA A 259 20.60 -5.04 0.36
C ALA A 259 19.52 -4.65 -0.68
N GLN A 260 19.38 -3.34 -0.98
CA GLN A 260 18.49 -2.85 -2.02
C GLN A 260 18.96 -3.26 -3.42
N ARG A 261 20.28 -3.32 -3.68
CA ARG A 261 20.82 -3.83 -4.94
C ARG A 261 20.52 -5.31 -5.12
N GLU A 262 20.68 -6.11 -4.06
CA GLU A 262 20.35 -7.54 -4.10
C GLU A 262 18.86 -7.79 -4.31
N LEU A 263 17.99 -7.06 -3.62
CA LEU A 263 16.54 -7.18 -3.79
C LEU A 263 16.10 -6.81 -5.21
N ARG A 264 16.66 -5.74 -5.78
CA ARG A 264 16.43 -5.37 -7.18
C ARG A 264 16.89 -6.45 -8.16
N ARG A 265 18.05 -7.08 -7.90
CA ARG A 265 18.56 -8.18 -8.72
C ARG A 265 17.61 -9.39 -8.69
N LEU A 266 17.09 -9.75 -7.52
CA LEU A 266 16.12 -10.84 -7.37
C LEU A 266 14.80 -10.56 -8.12
N GLN A 267 14.43 -9.29 -8.26
CA GLN A 267 13.19 -8.85 -8.90
C GLN A 267 13.38 -8.32 -10.33
N GLY A 268 14.53 -8.60 -10.95
CA GLY A 268 14.82 -8.23 -12.34
C GLY A 268 14.95 -6.72 -12.60
N MET A 269 15.08 -5.89 -11.56
CA MET A 269 15.13 -4.44 -11.68
C MET A 269 16.55 -3.90 -11.89
N PRO A 270 16.72 -2.75 -12.57
CA PRO A 270 18.02 -2.11 -12.75
C PRO A 270 18.62 -1.60 -11.43
N ALA A 271 19.95 -1.61 -11.35
CA ALA A 271 20.70 -1.13 -10.18
C ALA A 271 20.39 0.34 -9.87
N ALA A 272 20.26 0.68 -8.58
CA ALA A 272 19.95 2.03 -8.12
C ALA A 272 21.16 2.96 -8.13
N LEU A 273 20.95 4.26 -8.40
CA LEU A 273 21.92 5.32 -8.11
C LEU A 273 22.05 5.56 -6.59
N THR A 274 23.29 5.57 -6.10
CA THR A 274 23.69 5.59 -4.67
C THR A 274 23.60 6.96 -3.99
N TRP A 275 23.26 8.04 -4.71
CA TRP A 275 23.31 9.42 -4.19
C TRP A 275 22.18 9.80 -3.21
N HIS A 276 21.15 8.97 -3.06
CA HIS A 276 19.96 9.32 -2.28
C HIS A 276 20.06 9.09 -0.76
N SER A 277 21.15 8.51 -0.26
CA SER A 277 21.32 8.15 1.16
C SER A 277 21.23 9.35 2.11
N LEU A 278 21.78 10.51 1.71
CA LEU A 278 21.68 11.73 2.51
C LEU A 278 20.24 12.26 2.57
N MET A 279 19.51 12.20 1.45
CA MET A 279 18.13 12.67 1.39
C MET A 279 17.19 11.81 2.25
N ILE A 280 17.42 10.48 2.29
CA ILE A 280 16.72 9.57 3.19
C ILE A 280 16.88 10.02 4.65
N ALA A 281 18.13 10.27 5.07
CA ALA A 281 18.43 10.68 6.45
C ALA A 281 17.80 12.04 6.79
N LEU A 282 17.86 13.02 5.88
CA LEU A 282 17.27 14.35 6.08
C LEU A 282 15.74 14.31 6.16
N LEU A 283 15.09 13.56 5.25
CA LEU A 283 13.64 13.41 5.26
C LEU A 283 13.18 12.66 6.52
N ALA A 284 13.86 11.58 6.89
CA ALA A 284 13.57 10.85 8.13
C ALA A 284 13.72 11.74 9.37
N LEU A 285 14.77 12.56 9.43
CA LEU A 285 14.96 13.53 10.51
C LEU A 285 13.82 14.57 10.55
N GLY A 286 13.40 15.08 9.40
CA GLY A 286 12.28 16.01 9.28
C GLY A 286 10.96 15.42 9.80
N ILE A 287 10.59 14.24 9.30
CA ILE A 287 9.37 13.52 9.72
C ILE A 287 9.44 13.16 11.21
N CYS A 288 10.56 12.63 11.70
CA CYS A 288 10.73 12.32 13.12
C CYS A 288 10.58 13.57 13.99
N THR A 289 11.22 14.67 13.60
CA THR A 289 11.12 15.95 14.33
C THR A 289 9.69 16.47 14.36
N PHE A 290 8.98 16.39 13.24
CA PHE A 290 7.57 16.77 13.14
C PHE A 290 6.69 15.93 14.07
N LEU A 291 6.80 14.59 14.01
CA LEU A 291 6.00 13.69 14.86
C LEU A 291 6.29 13.86 16.35
N VAL A 292 7.56 14.06 16.72
CA VAL A 292 7.96 14.34 18.11
C VAL A 292 7.43 15.71 18.56
N ALA A 293 7.47 16.72 17.70
CA ALA A 293 6.90 18.04 17.99
C ALA A 293 5.39 17.96 18.20
N LEU A 294 4.68 17.22 17.35
CA LEU A 294 3.24 16.95 17.47
C LEU A 294 2.92 16.25 18.78
N GLY A 295 3.62 15.17 19.13
CA GLY A 295 3.44 14.47 20.41
C GLY A 295 3.74 15.35 21.63
N ARG A 296 4.72 16.26 21.53
CA ARG A 296 5.00 17.27 22.56
C ARG A 296 3.91 18.33 22.66
N ALA A 297 3.31 18.74 21.55
CA ALA A 297 2.18 19.67 21.52
C ALA A 297 0.94 19.07 22.19
N VAL A 298 0.61 17.81 21.87
CA VAL A 298 -0.45 17.05 22.55
C VAL A 298 -0.19 17.00 24.05
N ARG A 299 1.03 16.63 24.46
CA ARG A 299 1.42 16.60 25.88
C ARG A 299 1.29 17.96 26.57
N LEU A 300 1.59 19.05 25.87
CA LEU A 300 1.41 20.41 26.39
C LEU A 300 -0.07 20.73 26.58
N GLY A 301 -0.91 20.40 25.59
CA GLY A 301 -2.37 20.53 25.65
C GLY A 301 -2.95 19.76 26.83
N THR A 302 -2.58 18.48 27.00
CA THR A 302 -2.99 17.66 28.15
C THR A 302 -2.58 18.28 29.48
N ARG A 303 -1.38 18.85 29.58
CA ARG A 303 -0.94 19.55 30.80
C ARG A 303 -1.68 20.85 31.05
N ALA A 304 -2.12 21.56 30.00
CA ALA A 304 -2.97 22.74 30.14
C ALA A 304 -4.36 22.31 30.65
N LEU A 305 -4.93 21.27 30.05
CA LEU A 305 -6.22 20.70 30.45
C LEU A 305 -6.21 20.24 31.91
N ILE A 306 -5.24 19.42 32.32
CA ILE A 306 -5.09 18.96 33.72
C ILE A 306 -4.97 20.15 34.69
N ARG A 307 -4.28 21.24 34.30
CA ARG A 307 -4.16 22.44 35.15
C ARG A 307 -5.49 23.16 35.30
N VAL A 308 -6.30 23.21 34.25
CA VAL A 308 -7.64 23.81 34.30
C VAL A 308 -8.57 22.94 35.14
N LEU A 309 -8.63 21.62 34.91
CA LEU A 309 -9.44 20.71 35.73
C LEU A 309 -9.03 20.73 37.20
N GLY A 310 -7.72 20.84 37.48
CA GLY A 310 -7.21 20.93 38.85
C GLY A 310 -7.64 22.17 39.62
N ARG A 311 -8.32 23.14 38.98
CA ARG A 311 -9.01 24.25 39.65
C ARG A 311 -10.35 23.84 40.23
N PHE A 312 -10.96 22.77 39.71
CA PHE A 312 -12.32 22.33 40.05
C PHE A 312 -12.34 21.00 40.79
N VAL A 313 -11.38 20.11 40.56
CA VAL A 313 -11.34 18.77 41.17
C VAL A 313 -9.99 18.43 41.80
N PRO A 314 -9.94 17.49 42.76
CA PRO A 314 -8.70 17.02 43.36
C PRO A 314 -7.68 16.54 42.32
N ARG A 315 -6.41 16.78 42.59
CA ARG A 315 -5.31 16.56 41.63
C ARG A 315 -5.26 15.15 41.01
N PRO A 316 -5.50 14.03 41.73
CA PRO A 316 -5.54 12.70 41.13
C PRO A 316 -6.65 12.57 40.08
N LEU A 317 -7.84 13.10 40.38
CA LEU A 317 -8.99 13.09 39.49
C LEU A 317 -8.76 13.99 38.27
N ALA A 318 -8.16 15.18 38.46
CA ALA A 318 -7.80 16.07 37.35
C ALA A 318 -6.80 15.42 36.38
N ILE A 319 -5.84 14.63 36.89
CA ILE A 319 -4.88 13.88 36.08
C ILE A 319 -5.59 12.77 35.31
N GLY A 320 -6.41 11.96 35.99
CA GLY A 320 -7.16 10.87 35.36
C GLY A 320 -8.10 11.37 34.27
N ALA A 321 -8.95 12.36 34.60
CA ALA A 321 -9.90 12.96 33.65
C ALA A 321 -9.18 13.68 32.51
N GLY A 322 -8.14 14.47 32.79
CA GLY A 322 -7.40 15.17 31.74
C GLY A 322 -6.66 14.23 30.78
N LEU A 323 -6.13 13.10 31.26
CA LEU A 323 -5.56 12.04 30.42
C LEU A 323 -6.64 11.35 29.59
N LEU A 324 -7.77 10.97 30.21
CA LEU A 324 -8.88 10.31 29.53
C LEU A 324 -9.45 11.18 28.40
N VAL A 325 -9.73 12.46 28.69
CA VAL A 325 -10.22 13.42 27.71
C VAL A 325 -9.19 13.62 26.60
N SER A 326 -7.91 13.80 26.94
CA SER A 326 -6.87 13.95 25.92
C SER A 326 -6.73 12.71 25.03
N ALA A 327 -6.77 11.51 25.63
CA ALA A 327 -6.71 10.26 24.90
C ALA A 327 -7.94 10.10 23.99
N THR A 328 -9.13 10.44 24.49
CA THR A 328 -10.38 10.43 23.71
C THR A 328 -10.29 11.41 22.53
N VAL A 329 -9.89 12.65 22.78
CA VAL A 329 -9.73 13.67 21.72
C VAL A 329 -8.67 13.26 20.70
N VAL A 330 -7.56 12.65 21.11
CA VAL A 330 -6.55 12.16 20.16
C VAL A 330 -7.08 10.97 19.37
N VAL A 331 -7.64 9.94 20.02
CA VAL A 331 -8.12 8.73 19.35
C VAL A 331 -9.31 9.04 18.43
N PHE A 332 -10.36 9.66 18.96
CA PHE A 332 -11.55 9.98 18.19
C PHE A 332 -11.34 11.19 17.29
N GLY A 333 -10.60 12.21 17.71
CA GLY A 333 -10.31 13.35 16.83
C GLY A 333 -9.38 12.98 15.67
N THR A 334 -8.37 12.11 15.88
CA THR A 334 -7.57 11.61 14.75
C THR A 334 -8.37 10.67 13.86
N ARG A 335 -9.25 9.82 14.41
CA ARG A 335 -10.14 8.98 13.59
C ARG A 335 -11.17 9.80 12.82
N ASP A 336 -12.03 10.53 13.51
CA ASP A 336 -13.17 11.25 12.94
C ASP A 336 -12.75 12.47 12.10
N VAL A 337 -11.81 13.29 12.59
CA VAL A 337 -11.44 14.55 11.90
C VAL A 337 -10.31 14.36 10.91
N VAL A 338 -9.27 13.59 11.24
CA VAL A 338 -8.12 13.42 10.34
C VAL A 338 -8.35 12.30 9.35
N PHE A 339 -8.88 11.15 9.77
CA PHE A 339 -9.03 9.99 8.90
C PHE A 339 -10.35 10.03 8.13
N ASP A 340 -11.49 10.02 8.82
CA ASP A 340 -12.82 9.94 8.20
C ASP A 340 -13.13 11.25 7.43
N ARG A 341 -13.20 12.40 8.12
CA ARG A 341 -13.50 13.69 7.45
C ARG A 341 -12.35 14.33 6.68
N GLY A 342 -11.11 14.04 7.08
CA GLY A 342 -9.92 14.73 6.55
C GLY A 342 -9.32 14.07 5.33
N VAL A 343 -9.20 12.74 5.35
CA VAL A 343 -8.54 11.96 4.29
C VAL A 343 -9.57 11.23 3.44
N ILE A 344 -10.53 10.54 4.06
CA ILE A 344 -11.52 9.73 3.34
C ILE A 344 -12.52 10.62 2.61
N ASP A 345 -13.15 11.60 3.26
CA ASP A 345 -14.13 12.46 2.58
C ASP A 345 -13.52 13.27 1.43
N VAL A 346 -12.30 13.80 1.62
CA VAL A 346 -11.58 14.52 0.56
C VAL A 346 -11.19 13.57 -0.58
N ALA A 347 -10.69 12.38 -0.26
CA ALA A 347 -10.37 11.37 -1.26
C ALA A 347 -11.62 10.86 -1.97
N ALA A 348 -12.74 10.68 -1.27
CA ALA A 348 -14.02 10.25 -1.82
C ALA A 348 -14.58 11.33 -2.75
N HIS A 349 -14.51 12.61 -2.39
CA HIS A 349 -14.97 13.69 -3.27
C HIS A 349 -14.11 13.83 -4.54
N LEU A 350 -12.78 13.72 -4.41
CA LEU A 350 -11.88 13.68 -5.57
C LEU A 350 -12.10 12.41 -6.41
N ALA A 351 -12.38 11.29 -5.76
CA ALA A 351 -12.63 10.01 -6.42
C ALA A 351 -13.99 10.01 -7.13
N GLU A 352 -15.03 10.60 -6.56
CA GLU A 352 -16.35 10.78 -7.20
C GLU A 352 -16.24 11.65 -8.45
N LYS A 353 -15.47 12.74 -8.40
CA LYS A 353 -15.18 13.54 -9.59
C LYS A 353 -14.44 12.71 -10.66
N THR A 354 -13.50 11.86 -10.24
CA THR A 354 -12.82 10.95 -11.16
C THR A 354 -13.78 9.88 -11.69
N ASP A 355 -14.72 9.40 -10.86
CA ASP A 355 -15.70 8.38 -11.23
C ASP A 355 -16.63 8.87 -12.34
N LYS A 356 -16.92 10.17 -12.35
CA LYS A 356 -17.67 10.84 -13.42
C LYS A 356 -16.87 11.03 -14.71
N SER A 357 -15.56 10.79 -14.74
CA SER A 357 -14.75 10.90 -15.95
C SER A 357 -14.59 9.57 -16.69
N THR A 358 -13.91 9.60 -17.83
CA THR A 358 -13.61 8.43 -18.67
C THR A 358 -12.13 8.52 -19.02
N LYS A 359 -11.41 7.39 -19.02
CA LYS A 359 -10.00 7.36 -19.43
C LYS A 359 -9.85 7.77 -20.90
N ASP A 360 -8.79 8.50 -21.22
CA ASP A 360 -8.50 8.89 -22.59
C ASP A 360 -8.38 7.66 -23.50
N GLY A 361 -9.01 7.72 -24.68
CA GLY A 361 -9.10 6.60 -25.62
C GLY A 361 -10.24 5.61 -25.36
N ILE A 362 -10.88 5.64 -24.18
CA ILE A 362 -12.07 4.84 -23.91
C ILE A 362 -13.30 5.56 -24.46
N THR A 363 -14.10 4.84 -25.25
CA THR A 363 -15.34 5.36 -25.83
C THR A 363 -16.51 4.45 -25.51
N ARG A 364 -17.71 5.02 -25.60
CA ARG A 364 -18.96 4.29 -25.34
C ARG A 364 -19.08 3.07 -26.27
N PRO A 365 -19.35 1.86 -25.75
CA PRO A 365 -19.54 0.65 -26.54
C PRO A 365 -20.65 0.80 -27.57
N ARG A 366 -20.38 0.35 -28.80
CA ARG A 366 -21.38 0.27 -29.87
C ARG A 366 -22.18 -1.04 -29.85
N SER A 367 -21.56 -2.11 -29.33
CA SER A 367 -22.19 -3.43 -29.25
C SER A 367 -23.33 -3.43 -28.24
N SER A 368 -24.50 -3.95 -28.64
CA SER A 368 -25.64 -4.16 -27.75
C SER A 368 -25.37 -5.21 -26.66
N LEU A 369 -24.29 -5.99 -26.78
CA LEU A 369 -23.88 -7.04 -25.85
C LEU A 369 -23.03 -6.52 -24.68
N VAL A 370 -22.75 -5.23 -24.65
CA VAL A 370 -21.89 -4.60 -23.63
C VAL A 370 -22.68 -3.52 -22.89
N SER A 371 -22.57 -3.52 -21.56
CA SER A 371 -23.22 -2.51 -20.71
C SER A 371 -22.76 -1.10 -21.04
N GLY A 372 -23.66 -0.12 -20.87
CA GLY A 372 -23.40 1.26 -21.28
C GLY A 372 -23.62 1.55 -22.76
N SER A 373 -23.87 0.55 -23.60
CA SER A 373 -24.34 0.77 -24.98
C SER A 373 -25.72 1.45 -25.01
N THR A 374 -26.20 1.86 -26.19
CA THR A 374 -27.54 2.45 -26.33
C THR A 374 -28.67 1.48 -26.03
N ALA A 375 -28.42 0.18 -26.14
CA ALA A 375 -29.38 -0.88 -25.83
C ALA A 375 -29.30 -1.39 -24.38
N SER A 376 -28.35 -0.91 -23.58
CA SER A 376 -28.11 -1.39 -22.21
C SER A 376 -29.17 -0.88 -21.23
N LEU A 377 -29.50 -1.71 -20.23
CA LEU A 377 -30.29 -1.29 -19.07
C LEU A 377 -29.52 -0.36 -18.13
N VAL A 378 -28.19 -0.30 -18.26
CA VAL A 378 -27.30 0.53 -17.46
C VAL A 378 -26.77 1.66 -18.34
N HIS A 379 -27.05 2.91 -17.98
CA HIS A 379 -26.56 4.05 -18.75
C HIS A 379 -25.04 4.15 -18.64
N TRP A 380 -24.39 4.57 -19.73
CA TRP A 380 -22.94 4.78 -19.79
C TRP A 380 -22.43 5.67 -18.65
N ASP A 381 -23.19 6.70 -18.30
CA ASP A 381 -22.81 7.65 -17.27
C ASP A 381 -22.92 7.05 -15.86
N ASP A 382 -23.77 6.04 -15.65
CA ASP A 382 -23.97 5.40 -14.36
C ASP A 382 -22.94 4.30 -14.05
N LEU A 383 -22.08 3.94 -15.01
CA LEU A 383 -21.10 2.87 -14.88
C LEU A 383 -19.92 3.21 -13.96
N GLY A 384 -19.68 4.49 -13.70
CA GLY A 384 -18.46 4.98 -13.04
C GLY A 384 -17.21 4.81 -13.90
N TYR A 385 -16.07 5.31 -13.42
CA TYR A 385 -14.84 5.40 -14.22
C TYR A 385 -14.32 4.02 -14.63
N GLU A 386 -14.29 3.07 -13.69
CA GLU A 386 -13.79 1.73 -13.96
C GLU A 386 -14.77 0.87 -14.76
N GLY A 387 -16.08 1.05 -14.55
CA GLY A 387 -17.09 0.39 -15.37
C GLY A 387 -17.01 0.83 -16.83
N ARG A 388 -16.77 2.12 -17.08
CA ARG A 388 -16.54 2.66 -18.44
C ARG A 388 -15.25 2.11 -19.05
N ASN A 389 -14.16 2.01 -18.29
CA ASN A 389 -12.92 1.42 -18.79
C ASN A 389 -13.11 -0.07 -19.14
N PHE A 390 -13.73 -0.84 -18.25
CA PHE A 390 -13.98 -2.26 -18.45
C PHE A 390 -14.92 -2.54 -19.64
N THR A 391 -15.99 -1.77 -19.79
CA THR A 391 -16.94 -1.97 -20.89
C THR A 391 -16.44 -1.38 -22.21
N GLY A 392 -15.88 -0.17 -22.18
CA GLY A 392 -15.36 0.54 -23.36
C GLY A 392 -14.08 -0.07 -23.95
N SER A 393 -13.38 -0.94 -23.22
CA SER A 393 -12.25 -1.71 -23.74
C SER A 393 -12.61 -3.15 -24.15
N SER A 394 -13.90 -3.47 -24.33
CA SER A 394 -14.33 -4.80 -24.77
C SER A 394 -13.65 -5.19 -26.08
N LEU A 395 -13.09 -6.40 -26.13
CA LEU A 395 -12.54 -6.95 -27.36
C LEU A 395 -13.65 -7.10 -28.41
N SER A 396 -13.33 -6.87 -29.68
CA SER A 396 -14.18 -7.22 -30.81
C SER A 396 -13.90 -8.64 -31.29
N ALA A 397 -14.87 -9.22 -32.00
CA ALA A 397 -14.69 -10.54 -32.64
C ALA A 397 -13.45 -10.56 -33.54
N ASP A 398 -13.22 -9.51 -34.34
CA ASP A 398 -12.07 -9.44 -35.26
C ASP A 398 -10.74 -9.39 -34.53
N GLN A 399 -10.66 -8.64 -33.41
CA GLN A 399 -9.45 -8.62 -32.57
C GLN A 399 -9.15 -10.00 -32.01
N ILE A 400 -10.18 -10.73 -31.54
CA ILE A 400 -10.00 -12.10 -31.02
C ILE A 400 -9.60 -13.07 -32.13
N ALA A 401 -10.26 -13.00 -33.29
CA ALA A 401 -9.97 -13.86 -34.43
C ALA A 401 -8.55 -13.64 -34.97
N SER A 402 -8.06 -12.39 -34.99
CA SER A 402 -6.71 -12.05 -35.47
C SER A 402 -5.59 -12.68 -34.62
N VAL A 403 -5.82 -12.89 -33.33
CA VAL A 403 -4.85 -13.51 -32.41
C VAL A 403 -5.03 -15.02 -32.36
N THR A 404 -6.28 -15.49 -32.30
CA THR A 404 -6.57 -16.90 -32.08
C THR A 404 -6.54 -17.72 -33.37
N GLY A 405 -6.75 -17.10 -34.53
CA GLY A 405 -6.83 -17.76 -35.83
C GLY A 405 -8.12 -18.54 -36.07
N LYS A 406 -9.12 -18.42 -35.18
CA LYS A 406 -10.44 -19.06 -35.30
C LYS A 406 -11.54 -18.00 -35.36
N GLY A 407 -12.69 -18.37 -35.93
CA GLY A 407 -13.89 -17.52 -35.90
C GLY A 407 -14.29 -17.19 -34.47
N ALA A 408 -14.59 -15.92 -34.21
CA ALA A 408 -14.87 -15.42 -32.87
C ALA A 408 -16.22 -14.69 -32.82
N ARG A 409 -16.74 -14.54 -31.61
CA ARG A 409 -17.95 -13.77 -31.32
C ARG A 409 -17.61 -12.54 -30.48
N GLN A 410 -18.50 -11.56 -30.47
CA GLN A 410 -18.39 -10.43 -29.56
C GLN A 410 -18.61 -10.92 -28.11
N PRO A 411 -17.64 -10.73 -27.18
CA PRO A 411 -17.83 -11.03 -25.76
C PRO A 411 -18.97 -10.21 -25.15
N VAL A 412 -19.65 -10.80 -24.16
CA VAL A 412 -20.59 -10.07 -23.30
C VAL A 412 -19.83 -9.51 -22.11
N ARG A 413 -19.95 -8.20 -21.88
CA ARG A 413 -19.43 -7.54 -20.67
C ARG A 413 -20.56 -6.79 -19.99
N VAL A 414 -20.99 -7.32 -18.84
CA VAL A 414 -22.01 -6.70 -18.00
C VAL A 414 -21.34 -6.01 -16.82
N TYR A 415 -21.67 -4.73 -16.63
CA TYR A 415 -21.18 -3.96 -15.50
C TYR A 415 -22.30 -3.09 -14.94
N VAL A 416 -22.45 -3.11 -13.62
CA VAL A 416 -23.41 -2.24 -12.91
C VAL A 416 -22.65 -1.34 -11.97
N GLY A 417 -22.71 -0.04 -12.24
CA GLY A 417 -22.07 0.97 -11.41
C GLY A 417 -22.85 1.23 -10.12
N GLN A 418 -22.23 2.00 -9.24
CA GLN A 418 -22.79 2.29 -7.92
C GLN A 418 -24.08 3.08 -8.00
N GLU A 419 -24.20 4.00 -8.96
CA GLU A 419 -25.35 4.89 -9.16
C GLU A 419 -26.54 4.19 -9.83
N SER A 420 -26.31 3.05 -10.50
CA SER A 420 -27.34 2.36 -11.27
C SER A 420 -28.46 1.75 -10.42
N ALA A 421 -28.22 1.51 -9.12
CA ALA A 421 -29.25 1.06 -8.18
C ALA A 421 -28.82 1.28 -6.71
N PRO A 422 -29.77 1.45 -5.76
CA PRO A 422 -29.47 1.90 -4.40
C PRO A 422 -28.88 0.85 -3.46
N THR A 423 -29.08 -0.45 -3.73
CA THR A 423 -28.62 -1.53 -2.84
C THR A 423 -27.83 -2.59 -3.60
N PHE A 424 -26.93 -3.30 -2.93
CA PHE A 424 -26.17 -4.40 -3.55
C PHE A 424 -27.08 -5.47 -4.17
N ARG A 425 -28.18 -5.84 -3.49
CA ARG A 425 -29.17 -6.77 -4.04
C ARG A 425 -29.88 -6.22 -5.27
N ALA A 426 -30.22 -4.92 -5.29
CA ALA A 426 -30.83 -4.30 -6.46
C ALA A 426 -29.85 -4.22 -7.65
N ARG A 427 -28.57 -3.90 -7.40
CA ARG A 427 -27.50 -3.92 -8.40
C ARG A 427 -27.28 -5.32 -8.97
N ALA A 428 -27.22 -6.34 -8.10
CA ALA A 428 -27.11 -7.73 -8.53
C ALA A 428 -28.28 -8.18 -9.41
N ARG A 429 -29.53 -7.82 -9.04
CA ARG A 429 -30.70 -8.09 -9.89
C ARG A 429 -30.65 -7.35 -11.22
N LEU A 430 -30.18 -6.10 -11.24
CA LEU A 430 -29.97 -5.35 -12.49
C LEU A 430 -28.91 -6.01 -13.37
N ALA A 431 -27.82 -6.50 -12.76
CA ALA A 431 -26.78 -7.26 -13.46
C ALA A 431 -27.34 -8.54 -14.09
N VAL A 432 -28.16 -9.31 -13.36
CA VAL A 432 -28.82 -10.52 -13.91
C VAL A 432 -29.75 -10.17 -15.08
N ARG A 433 -30.57 -9.12 -14.98
CA ARG A 433 -31.43 -8.70 -16.11
C ARG A 433 -30.62 -8.29 -17.33
N GLU A 434 -29.50 -7.61 -17.13
CA GLU A 434 -28.59 -7.22 -18.22
C GLU A 434 -27.87 -8.44 -18.82
N LEU A 435 -27.54 -9.45 -18.02
CA LEU A 435 -27.04 -10.75 -18.50
C LEU A 435 -28.08 -11.48 -19.36
N GLU A 436 -29.35 -11.50 -18.94
CA GLU A 436 -30.44 -12.10 -19.72
C GLU A 436 -30.64 -11.36 -21.05
N ARG A 437 -30.67 -10.02 -21.03
CA ARG A 437 -30.83 -9.19 -22.23
C ARG A 437 -29.74 -9.44 -23.27
N THR A 438 -28.52 -9.73 -22.82
CA THR A 438 -27.34 -9.90 -23.68
C THR A 438 -27.13 -11.36 -24.14
N GLY A 439 -28.01 -12.30 -23.74
CA GLY A 439 -27.82 -13.72 -24.04
C GLY A 439 -26.56 -14.29 -23.36
N ALA A 440 -26.21 -13.76 -22.19
CA ALA A 440 -25.00 -14.16 -21.47
C ALA A 440 -25.04 -15.63 -21.00
N PHE A 441 -26.24 -16.13 -20.74
CA PHE A 441 -26.48 -17.51 -20.31
C PHE A 441 -26.38 -18.52 -21.45
N ASP A 442 -26.33 -18.06 -22.71
CA ASP A 442 -26.15 -18.91 -23.90
C ASP A 442 -24.67 -19.03 -24.31
N ARG A 443 -23.75 -18.51 -23.50
CA ARG A 443 -22.30 -18.55 -23.74
C ARG A 443 -21.70 -19.85 -23.24
N ASP A 444 -20.46 -20.15 -23.64
CA ASP A 444 -19.78 -21.35 -23.11
C ASP A 444 -19.31 -21.14 -21.67
N VAL A 445 -18.95 -19.89 -21.32
CA VAL A 445 -18.45 -19.51 -20.00
C VAL A 445 -19.08 -18.20 -19.53
N LEU A 446 -19.59 -18.22 -18.30
CA LEU A 446 -20.04 -17.06 -17.55
C LEU A 446 -19.11 -16.84 -16.36
N ALA A 447 -18.41 -15.70 -16.34
CA ALA A 447 -17.48 -15.33 -15.30
C ALA A 447 -18.04 -14.22 -14.40
N VAL A 448 -18.00 -14.43 -13.09
CA VAL A 448 -18.26 -13.36 -12.10
C VAL A 448 -16.93 -12.77 -11.64
N ALA A 449 -16.74 -11.48 -11.89
CA ALA A 449 -15.53 -10.75 -11.52
C ALA A 449 -15.72 -10.01 -10.19
N GLY A 450 -14.84 -10.27 -9.23
CA GLY A 450 -14.68 -9.46 -8.03
C GLY A 450 -13.99 -8.15 -8.37
N THR A 451 -14.54 -7.03 -7.92
CA THR A 451 -13.99 -5.69 -8.20
C THR A 451 -13.11 -5.18 -7.08
N THR A 452 -12.10 -4.37 -7.43
CA THR A 452 -11.14 -3.79 -6.48
C THR A 452 -11.31 -2.28 -6.35
N GLY A 453 -11.31 -1.79 -5.10
CA GLY A 453 -11.49 -0.38 -4.79
C GLY A 453 -12.76 0.18 -5.39
N ARG A 454 -12.59 1.17 -6.28
CA ARG A 454 -13.67 1.90 -6.92
C ARG A 454 -14.42 1.13 -8.02
N GLY A 455 -14.27 -0.19 -8.08
CA GLY A 455 -14.91 -1.03 -9.08
C GLY A 455 -13.98 -1.59 -10.17
N TRP A 456 -12.66 -1.52 -10.00
CA TRP A 456 -11.69 -1.97 -11.01
C TRP A 456 -11.73 -3.48 -11.24
N VAL A 457 -11.66 -3.89 -12.50
CA VAL A 457 -11.48 -5.29 -12.95
C VAL A 457 -10.18 -5.35 -13.74
N ASN A 458 -9.29 -6.27 -13.43
CA ASN A 458 -8.04 -6.37 -14.19
C ASN A 458 -8.32 -6.92 -15.61
N SER A 459 -8.02 -6.13 -16.64
CA SER A 459 -8.16 -6.57 -18.04
C SER A 459 -7.23 -7.74 -18.39
N THR A 460 -6.06 -7.81 -17.76
CA THR A 460 -5.11 -8.92 -17.96
C THR A 460 -5.60 -10.24 -17.34
N ASP A 461 -6.62 -10.18 -16.46
CA ASP A 461 -7.34 -11.36 -15.97
C ASP A 461 -8.57 -11.67 -16.83
N ALA A 462 -9.28 -10.65 -17.32
CA ALA A 462 -10.52 -10.82 -18.07
C ALA A 462 -10.28 -11.25 -19.53
N GLU A 463 -9.37 -10.59 -20.25
CA GLU A 463 -9.13 -10.80 -21.67
C GLU A 463 -8.63 -12.21 -22.03
N PRO A 464 -7.75 -12.88 -21.25
CA PRO A 464 -7.33 -14.24 -21.60
C PRO A 464 -8.49 -15.21 -21.71
N LEU A 465 -9.50 -15.10 -20.83
CA LEU A 465 -10.69 -15.93 -20.90
C LEU A 465 -11.48 -15.69 -22.19
N GLU A 466 -11.60 -14.42 -22.61
CA GLU A 466 -12.24 -14.03 -23.88
C GLU A 466 -11.46 -14.57 -25.09
N TYR A 467 -10.13 -14.53 -25.07
CA TYR A 467 -9.31 -15.10 -26.14
C TYR A 467 -9.41 -16.64 -26.18
N ILE A 468 -9.33 -17.31 -25.04
CA ILE A 468 -9.38 -18.78 -24.94
C ILE A 468 -10.70 -19.32 -25.50
N HIS A 469 -11.83 -18.68 -25.18
CA HIS A 469 -13.16 -19.10 -25.64
C HIS A 469 -13.63 -18.40 -26.92
N HIS A 470 -12.71 -17.76 -27.67
CA HIS A 470 -13.02 -17.09 -28.94
C HIS A 470 -14.18 -16.07 -28.83
N GLY A 471 -14.25 -15.38 -27.70
CA GLY A 471 -15.29 -14.42 -27.35
C GLY A 471 -16.66 -15.02 -27.04
N ASN A 472 -16.76 -16.35 -26.95
CA ASN A 472 -17.95 -17.03 -26.44
C ASN A 472 -18.01 -17.00 -24.90
N THR A 473 -17.89 -15.80 -24.35
CA THR A 473 -17.85 -15.55 -22.91
C THR A 473 -18.84 -14.47 -22.52
N ALA A 474 -19.25 -14.53 -21.26
CA ALA A 474 -19.88 -13.42 -20.56
C ALA A 474 -19.13 -13.13 -19.26
N ILE A 475 -18.84 -11.85 -19.00
CA ILE A 475 -18.21 -11.41 -17.76
C ILE A 475 -19.13 -10.40 -17.08
N VAL A 476 -19.40 -10.60 -15.79
CA VAL A 476 -20.23 -9.70 -14.97
C VAL A 476 -19.47 -9.15 -13.77
N ALA A 477 -19.60 -7.85 -13.53
CA ALA A 477 -19.00 -7.16 -12.39
C ALA A 477 -19.95 -6.09 -11.82
N VAL A 478 -19.74 -5.72 -10.55
CA VAL A 478 -20.48 -4.64 -9.88
C VAL A 478 -19.54 -3.71 -9.12
N GLN A 479 -19.85 -2.42 -9.14
CA GLN A 479 -19.18 -1.41 -8.31
C GLN A 479 -19.82 -1.33 -6.93
N TYR A 480 -18.99 -1.27 -5.87
CA TYR A 480 -19.46 -1.20 -4.48
C TYR A 480 -19.06 0.07 -3.73
N SER A 481 -18.01 0.78 -4.18
CA SER A 481 -17.49 2.00 -3.55
C SER A 481 -16.90 2.93 -4.62
N TYR A 482 -16.70 4.19 -4.25
CA TYR A 482 -15.91 5.16 -5.01
C TYR A 482 -14.45 5.21 -4.55
N LEU A 483 -14.10 4.54 -3.44
CA LEU A 483 -12.79 4.69 -2.83
C LEU A 483 -11.69 3.99 -3.63
N PRO A 484 -10.50 4.61 -3.78
CA PRO A 484 -9.31 3.95 -4.31
C PRO A 484 -9.00 2.64 -3.57
N SER A 485 -8.31 1.71 -4.23
CA SER A 485 -8.06 0.35 -3.72
C SER A 485 -7.38 0.30 -2.35
N TRP A 486 -6.39 1.15 -2.09
CA TRP A 486 -5.69 1.22 -0.79
C TRP A 486 -6.61 1.68 0.36
N ALA A 487 -7.53 2.60 0.08
CA ALA A 487 -8.48 3.09 1.07
C ALA A 487 -9.53 2.00 1.32
N SER A 488 -10.05 1.39 0.26
CA SER A 488 -11.02 0.30 0.37
C SER A 488 -10.46 -0.92 1.13
N PHE A 489 -9.18 -1.23 0.96
CA PHE A 489 -8.50 -2.28 1.73
C PHE A 489 -8.55 -2.02 3.25
N LEU A 490 -8.43 -0.76 3.67
CA LEU A 490 -8.42 -0.37 5.09
C LEU A 490 -9.83 -0.22 5.68
N VAL A 491 -10.79 0.30 4.92
CA VAL A 491 -12.11 0.70 5.46
C VAL A 491 -13.33 0.01 4.85
N ASP A 492 -13.28 -0.45 3.60
CA ASP A 492 -14.48 -0.94 2.87
C ASP A 492 -14.44 -2.44 2.53
N LYS A 493 -13.51 -3.22 3.10
CA LYS A 493 -13.44 -4.68 2.81
C LYS A 493 -14.77 -5.41 3.04
N GLU A 494 -15.55 -5.05 4.05
CA GLU A 494 -16.87 -5.68 4.29
C GLU A 494 -17.90 -5.32 3.22
N GLN A 495 -17.79 -4.16 2.57
CA GLN A 495 -18.67 -3.77 1.46
C GLN A 495 -18.35 -4.59 0.22
N ALA A 496 -17.06 -4.77 -0.10
CA ALA A 496 -16.60 -5.60 -1.20
C ALA A 496 -17.17 -7.03 -1.09
N GLY A 497 -17.02 -7.66 0.08
CA GLY A 497 -17.56 -9.01 0.33
C GLY A 497 -19.08 -9.10 0.20
N ARG A 498 -19.84 -8.13 0.76
CA ARG A 498 -21.31 -8.11 0.67
C ARG A 498 -21.82 -7.89 -0.75
N ALA A 499 -21.19 -6.99 -1.50
CA ALA A 499 -21.57 -6.70 -2.88
C ALA A 499 -21.30 -7.89 -3.80
N THR A 500 -20.11 -8.48 -3.71
CA THR A 500 -19.73 -9.65 -4.51
C THR A 500 -20.57 -10.87 -4.14
N ARG A 501 -20.85 -11.12 -2.84
CA ARG A 501 -21.77 -12.18 -2.42
C ARG A 501 -23.16 -12.02 -3.03
N ALA A 502 -23.74 -10.82 -2.97
CA ALA A 502 -25.04 -10.56 -3.57
C ALA A 502 -25.06 -10.81 -5.08
N LEU A 503 -23.97 -10.48 -5.79
CA LEU A 503 -23.83 -10.76 -7.22
C LEU A 503 -23.73 -12.26 -7.50
N VAL A 504 -22.83 -12.97 -6.82
CA VAL A 504 -22.64 -14.43 -6.99
C VAL A 504 -23.94 -15.18 -6.70
N GLU A 505 -24.63 -14.85 -5.61
CA GLU A 505 -25.93 -15.45 -5.26
C GLU A 505 -26.98 -15.22 -6.35
N ALA A 506 -27.12 -14.00 -6.84
CA ALA A 506 -28.13 -13.66 -7.85
C ALA A 506 -27.84 -14.34 -9.21
N VAL A 507 -26.59 -14.31 -9.66
CA VAL A 507 -26.16 -14.96 -10.91
C VAL A 507 -26.36 -16.47 -10.80
N ARG A 508 -25.95 -17.07 -9.68
CA ARG A 508 -26.08 -18.51 -9.47
C ARG A 508 -27.54 -18.95 -9.35
N ALA A 509 -28.40 -18.16 -8.72
CA ALA A 509 -29.83 -18.44 -8.65
C ALA A 509 -30.42 -18.56 -10.05
N ARG A 510 -30.16 -17.59 -10.93
CA ARG A 510 -30.63 -17.63 -12.32
C ARG A 510 -29.98 -18.76 -13.13
N TRP A 511 -28.69 -19.03 -12.92
CA TRP A 511 -27.96 -20.11 -13.57
C TRP A 511 -28.54 -21.50 -13.23
N LEU A 512 -28.99 -21.71 -12.00
CA LEU A 512 -29.62 -22.96 -11.56
C LEU A 512 -30.98 -23.23 -12.23
N GLU A 513 -31.68 -22.21 -12.71
CA GLU A 513 -32.94 -22.35 -13.43
C GLU A 513 -32.75 -22.93 -14.85
N ILE A 514 -31.53 -22.87 -15.39
CA ILE A 514 -31.19 -23.44 -16.70
C ILE A 514 -31.04 -24.97 -16.55
N PRO A 515 -31.47 -25.80 -17.51
CA PRO A 515 -31.18 -27.23 -17.52
C PRO A 515 -29.68 -27.51 -17.44
N ALA A 516 -29.26 -28.51 -16.66
CA ALA A 516 -27.84 -28.77 -16.38
C ALA A 516 -26.98 -28.99 -17.65
N ALA A 517 -27.55 -29.55 -18.72
CA ALA A 517 -26.86 -29.81 -19.99
C ALA A 517 -26.64 -28.55 -20.85
N GLU A 518 -27.35 -27.46 -20.55
CA GLU A 518 -27.34 -26.21 -21.34
C GLU A 518 -26.65 -25.07 -20.58
N ARG A 519 -26.20 -25.31 -19.35
CA ARG A 519 -25.58 -24.28 -18.50
C ARG A 519 -24.21 -23.87 -19.04
N PRO A 520 -23.90 -22.55 -19.08
CA PRO A 520 -22.53 -22.10 -19.26
C PRO A 520 -21.68 -22.58 -18.08
N LYS A 521 -20.37 -22.80 -18.27
CA LYS A 521 -19.46 -22.97 -17.13
C LYS A 521 -19.47 -21.69 -16.29
N LEU A 522 -19.74 -21.80 -14.99
CA LEU A 522 -19.74 -20.68 -14.07
C LEU A 522 -18.38 -20.57 -13.40
N VAL A 523 -17.60 -19.55 -13.75
CA VAL A 523 -16.26 -19.31 -13.17
C VAL A 523 -16.20 -17.99 -12.40
N VAL A 524 -15.21 -17.84 -11.53
CA VAL A 524 -15.01 -16.62 -10.75
C VAL A 524 -13.57 -16.15 -10.79
N PHE A 525 -13.36 -14.84 -10.76
CA PHE A 525 -12.01 -14.30 -10.67
C PHE A 525 -11.95 -12.94 -10.01
N GLY A 526 -10.74 -12.54 -9.62
CA GLY A 526 -10.48 -11.21 -9.13
C GLY A 526 -9.03 -11.04 -8.71
N GLU A 527 -8.59 -9.79 -8.64
CA GLU A 527 -7.30 -9.40 -8.10
C GLU A 527 -7.49 -8.65 -6.78
N SER A 528 -6.59 -8.82 -5.81
CA SER A 528 -6.54 -8.02 -4.59
C SER A 528 -7.84 -8.08 -3.78
N LEU A 529 -8.46 -6.93 -3.48
CA LEU A 529 -9.73 -6.86 -2.77
C LEU A 529 -10.89 -7.52 -3.54
N GLY A 530 -10.81 -7.58 -4.87
CA GLY A 530 -11.73 -8.34 -5.71
C GLY A 530 -11.61 -9.85 -5.50
N ALA A 531 -10.38 -10.35 -5.36
CA ALA A 531 -10.13 -11.76 -5.00
C ALA A 531 -10.70 -12.09 -3.61
N TYR A 532 -10.49 -11.20 -2.63
CA TYR A 532 -11.15 -11.31 -1.33
C TYR A 532 -12.67 -11.29 -1.44
N GLY A 533 -13.24 -10.41 -2.28
CA GLY A 533 -14.69 -10.31 -2.49
C GLY A 533 -15.27 -11.62 -3.00
N ILE A 534 -14.58 -12.28 -3.93
CA ILE A 534 -14.94 -13.62 -4.41
C ILE A 534 -14.88 -14.64 -3.26
N GLU A 535 -13.78 -14.73 -2.52
CA GLU A 535 -13.70 -15.69 -1.40
C GLU A 535 -14.78 -15.47 -0.34
N ALA A 536 -15.07 -14.20 -0.02
CA ALA A 536 -16.09 -13.82 0.95
C ALA A 536 -17.52 -14.14 0.46
N ALA A 537 -17.73 -14.47 -0.82
CA ALA A 537 -19.02 -14.92 -1.34
C ALA A 537 -19.32 -16.39 -1.01
N PHE A 538 -18.34 -17.15 -0.52
CA PHE A 538 -18.47 -18.57 -0.19
C PHE A 538 -18.20 -18.80 1.30
N ASP A 539 -18.70 -19.93 1.82
CA ASP A 539 -18.53 -20.28 3.23
C ASP A 539 -17.19 -20.97 3.53
N GLY A 540 -16.52 -21.51 2.51
CA GLY A 540 -15.22 -22.17 2.62
C GLY A 540 -14.75 -22.79 1.29
N PRO A 541 -13.62 -23.51 1.29
CA PRO A 541 -13.07 -24.16 0.09
C PRO A 541 -14.06 -25.11 -0.59
N ASP A 542 -14.74 -25.97 0.18
CA ASP A 542 -15.67 -26.97 -0.37
C ASP A 542 -16.93 -26.31 -0.97
N ASP A 543 -17.40 -25.22 -0.36
CA ASP A 543 -18.54 -24.45 -0.85
C ASP A 543 -18.22 -23.76 -2.19
N LEU A 544 -16.99 -23.25 -2.35
CA LEU A 544 -16.51 -22.72 -3.62
C LEU A 544 -16.50 -23.83 -4.68
N LEU A 545 -15.88 -24.98 -4.39
CA LEU A 545 -15.84 -26.11 -5.34
C LEU A 545 -17.23 -26.67 -5.68
N ALA A 546 -18.20 -26.60 -4.77
CA ALA A 546 -19.56 -27.08 -5.04
C ALA A 546 -20.40 -26.11 -5.89
N LYS A 547 -19.99 -24.84 -5.99
CA LYS A 547 -20.81 -23.77 -6.56
C LYS A 547 -20.29 -23.19 -7.88
N VAL A 548 -19.02 -23.39 -8.21
CA VAL A 548 -18.38 -22.87 -9.44
C VAL A 548 -17.55 -23.95 -10.15
N ASP A 549 -17.38 -23.81 -11.46
CA ASP A 549 -16.59 -24.73 -12.30
C ASP A 549 -15.09 -24.39 -12.31
N GLY A 550 -14.70 -23.22 -11.80
CA GLY A 550 -13.30 -22.85 -11.60
C GLY A 550 -13.09 -21.43 -11.09
N ALA A 551 -11.87 -21.15 -10.63
CA ALA A 551 -11.50 -19.82 -10.14
C ALA A 551 -10.05 -19.42 -10.43
N VAL A 552 -9.82 -18.14 -10.72
CA VAL A 552 -8.48 -17.53 -10.81
C VAL A 552 -8.42 -16.32 -9.88
N LEU A 553 -7.60 -16.38 -8.83
CA LEU A 553 -7.53 -15.39 -7.78
C LEU A 553 -6.10 -14.84 -7.65
N ALA A 554 -5.90 -13.56 -7.93
CA ALA A 554 -4.60 -12.92 -7.91
C ALA A 554 -4.42 -12.04 -6.68
N GLY A 555 -3.28 -12.15 -5.99
CA GLY A 555 -2.91 -11.25 -4.88
C GLY A 555 -3.90 -11.19 -3.74
N THR A 556 -4.56 -12.31 -3.47
CA THR A 556 -5.59 -12.42 -2.45
C THR A 556 -5.05 -11.98 -1.07
N PRO A 557 -5.62 -10.95 -0.42
CA PRO A 557 -5.14 -10.41 0.85
C PRO A 557 -5.02 -11.43 1.98
N ASN A 558 -4.14 -11.18 2.96
CA ASN A 558 -3.90 -12.07 4.11
C ASN A 558 -5.17 -12.42 4.92
N PHE A 559 -6.14 -11.50 4.97
CA PHE A 559 -7.38 -11.69 5.75
C PHE A 559 -8.47 -12.47 4.99
N SER A 560 -8.21 -12.95 3.78
CA SER A 560 -9.21 -13.65 2.97
C SER A 560 -9.47 -15.05 3.51
N PRO A 561 -10.76 -15.44 3.68
CA PRO A 561 -11.14 -16.59 4.49
C PRO A 561 -10.63 -17.92 3.94
N ILE A 562 -10.83 -18.18 2.64
CA ILE A 562 -10.47 -19.45 2.00
C ILE A 562 -8.95 -19.54 1.91
N ARG A 563 -8.27 -18.50 1.42
CA ARG A 563 -6.80 -18.48 1.36
C ARG A 563 -6.16 -18.77 2.71
N ARG A 564 -6.67 -18.16 3.79
CA ARG A 564 -6.14 -18.35 5.15
C ARG A 564 -6.30 -19.80 5.60
N GLU A 565 -7.44 -20.40 5.30
CA GLU A 565 -7.73 -21.80 5.58
C GLU A 565 -6.82 -22.76 4.80
N LEU A 566 -6.67 -22.56 3.49
CA LEU A 566 -5.77 -23.33 2.62
C LEU A 566 -4.32 -23.24 3.11
N THR A 567 -3.86 -22.04 3.50
CA THR A 567 -2.49 -21.83 3.98
C THR A 567 -2.26 -22.45 5.37
N ALA A 568 -3.27 -22.41 6.24
CA ALA A 568 -3.20 -22.99 7.58
C ALA A 568 -3.22 -24.52 7.54
N ARG A 569 -4.00 -25.11 6.63
CA ARG A 569 -4.16 -26.56 6.45
C ARG A 569 -3.30 -27.16 5.33
N ARG A 570 -2.34 -26.40 4.81
CA ARG A 570 -1.43 -26.84 3.75
C ARG A 570 -0.66 -28.11 4.15
N ASP A 571 -0.27 -28.87 3.14
CA ASP A 571 0.44 -30.14 3.26
C ASP A 571 1.80 -29.93 3.96
N PRO A 572 2.23 -30.87 4.83
CA PRO A 572 3.51 -30.79 5.52
C PRO A 572 4.69 -30.59 4.56
N GLY A 573 5.57 -29.65 4.88
CA GLY A 573 6.74 -29.33 4.07
C GLY A 573 6.52 -28.30 2.97
N SER A 574 5.27 -27.95 2.63
CA SER A 574 4.99 -26.87 1.68
C SER A 574 5.26 -25.48 2.32
N PRO A 575 5.93 -24.56 1.60
CA PRO A 575 6.19 -23.22 2.11
C PRO A 575 4.91 -22.37 2.13
N VAL A 576 4.81 -21.44 3.08
CA VAL A 576 3.63 -20.56 3.18
C VAL A 576 3.44 -19.64 1.98
N TRP A 577 4.52 -19.32 1.25
CA TRP A 577 4.46 -18.48 0.06
C TRP A 577 3.98 -19.23 -1.20
N ARG A 578 4.00 -20.57 -1.18
CA ARG A 578 3.40 -21.43 -2.19
C ARG A 578 2.86 -22.69 -1.50
N PRO A 579 1.73 -22.56 -0.79
CA PRO A 579 1.16 -23.68 -0.06
C PRO A 579 0.65 -24.73 -1.06
N GLU A 580 0.85 -25.99 -0.72
CA GLU A 580 0.21 -27.14 -1.38
C GLU A 580 -0.90 -27.60 -0.45
N TYR A 581 -2.09 -27.87 -0.95
CA TYR A 581 -3.24 -28.26 -0.15
C TYR A 581 -3.90 -29.48 -0.79
N ASP A 582 -4.02 -30.57 -0.02
CA ASP A 582 -4.59 -31.85 -0.47
C ASP A 582 -3.95 -32.28 -1.80
N GLU A 583 -2.62 -32.30 -1.84
CA GLU A 583 -1.79 -32.71 -2.98
C GLU A 583 -2.08 -31.91 -4.26
N GLY A 584 -2.57 -30.68 -4.11
CA GLY A 584 -2.94 -29.81 -5.22
C GLY A 584 -4.11 -30.37 -6.05
N ARG A 585 -4.99 -31.18 -5.44
CA ARG A 585 -6.13 -31.85 -6.09
C ARG A 585 -7.07 -30.86 -6.79
N HIS A 586 -7.35 -29.72 -6.16
CA HIS A 586 -8.22 -28.68 -6.71
C HIS A 586 -7.58 -27.29 -6.69
N PHE A 587 -6.86 -26.97 -5.60
CA PHE A 587 -6.25 -25.66 -5.38
C PHE A 587 -4.76 -25.69 -5.67
N ARG A 588 -4.27 -24.81 -6.55
CA ARG A 588 -2.84 -24.65 -6.84
C ARG A 588 -2.40 -23.20 -6.76
N PHE A 589 -1.25 -22.95 -6.13
CA PHE A 589 -0.64 -21.63 -5.98
C PHE A 589 0.53 -21.48 -6.95
N ALA A 590 0.61 -20.34 -7.62
CA ALA A 590 1.65 -20.06 -8.59
C ALA A 590 2.15 -18.61 -8.53
N GLN A 591 3.47 -18.45 -8.58
CA GLN A 591 4.11 -17.18 -8.92
C GLN A 591 4.54 -17.18 -10.40
N TRP A 592 5.02 -18.33 -10.88
CA TRP A 592 5.29 -18.59 -12.29
C TRP A 592 4.40 -19.75 -12.77
N PRO A 593 3.18 -19.49 -13.26
CA PRO A 593 2.20 -20.51 -13.60
C PRO A 593 2.73 -21.69 -14.43
N ARG A 594 3.49 -21.42 -15.48
CA ARG A 594 4.11 -22.45 -16.35
C ARG A 594 4.96 -23.47 -15.58
N LYS A 595 5.61 -23.04 -14.50
CA LYS A 595 6.48 -23.88 -13.66
C LYS A 595 5.73 -24.44 -12.45
N ASP A 596 4.92 -23.61 -11.82
CA ASP A 596 4.34 -23.88 -10.51
C ASP A 596 3.07 -24.72 -10.61
N LEU A 597 2.25 -24.56 -11.66
CA LEU A 597 1.00 -25.32 -11.81
C LEU A 597 1.23 -26.80 -12.15
N ALA A 598 2.44 -27.19 -12.56
CA ALA A 598 2.81 -28.60 -12.77
C ALA A 598 3.06 -29.37 -11.45
N ARG A 599 3.10 -28.68 -10.30
CA ARG A 599 3.29 -29.27 -8.97
C ARG A 599 1.96 -29.82 -8.39
N PRO A 600 2.01 -30.78 -7.45
CA PRO A 600 3.19 -31.38 -6.82
C PRO A 600 3.93 -32.42 -7.68
N GLY A 601 3.42 -32.77 -8.85
CA GLY A 601 4.11 -33.64 -9.81
C GLY A 601 3.15 -34.35 -10.76
N PRO A 602 3.69 -35.19 -11.67
CA PRO A 602 2.90 -35.90 -12.69
C PRO A 602 1.94 -36.94 -12.10
N GLU A 603 2.18 -37.42 -10.88
CA GLU A 603 1.30 -38.37 -10.20
C GLU A 603 0.07 -37.71 -9.55
N SER A 604 0.09 -36.38 -9.35
CA SER A 604 -1.06 -35.63 -8.85
C SER A 604 -2.07 -35.39 -9.95
N THR A 605 -3.30 -35.85 -9.71
CA THR A 605 -4.44 -35.59 -10.60
C THR A 605 -5.10 -34.27 -10.24
N TRP A 606 -5.06 -33.30 -11.15
CA TRP A 606 -5.76 -32.02 -10.97
C TRP A 606 -7.25 -32.19 -11.31
N GLY A 607 -8.03 -32.49 -10.28
CA GLY A 607 -9.48 -32.66 -10.34
C GLY A 607 -10.20 -31.37 -10.72
N THR A 608 -11.43 -31.52 -11.22
CA THR A 608 -12.34 -30.42 -11.52
C THR A 608 -13.38 -30.30 -10.40
N PRO A 609 -13.77 -29.09 -9.96
CA PRO A 609 -13.31 -27.75 -10.40
C PRO A 609 -11.85 -27.44 -10.07
N ARG A 610 -11.24 -26.53 -10.84
CA ARG A 610 -9.85 -26.09 -10.64
C ARG A 610 -9.80 -24.66 -10.11
N VAL A 611 -8.95 -24.41 -9.13
CA VAL A 611 -8.75 -23.10 -8.53
C VAL A 611 -7.27 -22.75 -8.53
N VAL A 612 -6.92 -21.62 -9.14
CA VAL A 612 -5.56 -21.10 -9.19
C VAL A 612 -5.47 -19.82 -8.36
N TYR A 613 -4.47 -19.79 -7.47
CA TYR A 613 -4.02 -18.58 -6.80
C TYR A 613 -2.74 -18.06 -7.45
N LEU A 614 -2.79 -16.88 -8.06
CA LEU A 614 -1.59 -16.15 -8.45
C LEU A 614 -1.05 -15.40 -7.23
N GLN A 615 0.11 -15.82 -6.73
CA GLN A 615 0.66 -15.31 -5.47
C GLN A 615 2.18 -15.15 -5.58
N ASN A 616 2.64 -13.90 -5.54
CA ASN A 616 4.06 -13.58 -5.51
C ASN A 616 4.56 -13.61 -4.07
N ALA A 617 5.72 -14.20 -3.82
CA ALA A 617 6.27 -14.23 -2.47
C ALA A 617 6.70 -12.83 -1.98
N SER A 618 7.01 -11.89 -2.87
CA SER A 618 7.28 -10.48 -2.54
C SER A 618 6.05 -9.58 -2.38
N ASP A 619 4.83 -10.10 -2.44
CA ASP A 619 3.62 -9.26 -2.35
C ASP A 619 3.29 -8.85 -0.90
N ALA A 620 3.42 -7.56 -0.60
CA ALA A 620 3.09 -7.02 0.71
C ALA A 620 1.60 -7.11 1.06
N ILE A 621 0.68 -7.06 0.08
CA ILE A 621 -0.77 -7.14 0.32
C ILE A 621 -1.16 -8.54 0.78
N VAL A 622 -0.50 -9.54 0.22
CA VAL A 622 -0.61 -10.96 0.58
C VAL A 622 -0.08 -11.23 2.00
N TRP A 623 0.89 -10.46 2.50
CA TRP A 623 1.57 -10.72 3.77
C TRP A 623 1.25 -9.76 4.91
N TRP A 624 0.69 -8.60 4.61
CA TRP A 624 0.42 -7.58 5.62
C TRP A 624 -0.63 -8.04 6.61
N SER A 625 -0.32 -7.91 7.89
CA SER A 625 -1.26 -8.13 8.98
C SER A 625 -0.90 -7.27 10.20
N PRO A 626 -1.89 -6.89 11.05
CA PRO A 626 -1.60 -6.24 12.32
C PRO A 626 -0.69 -7.07 13.24
N GLU A 627 -0.68 -8.39 13.08
CA GLU A 627 0.15 -9.29 13.87
C GLU A 627 1.65 -9.06 13.65
N LEU A 628 2.06 -8.54 12.48
CA LEU A 628 3.45 -8.18 12.18
C LEU A 628 4.05 -7.20 13.19
N ALA A 629 3.21 -6.41 13.88
CA ALA A 629 3.66 -5.47 14.89
C ALA A 629 4.33 -6.18 16.09
N LEU A 630 3.86 -7.39 16.43
CA LEU A 630 4.25 -8.10 17.66
C LEU A 630 4.72 -9.54 17.44
N HIS A 631 4.48 -10.13 16.27
CA HIS A 631 4.82 -11.52 15.97
C HIS A 631 5.66 -11.64 14.69
N ARG A 632 6.66 -12.52 14.74
CA ARG A 632 7.45 -12.88 13.57
C ARG A 632 6.58 -13.68 12.59
N PRO A 633 6.48 -13.26 11.32
CA PRO A 633 5.66 -13.94 10.33
C PRO A 633 6.25 -15.27 9.85
N CYS A 634 5.38 -16.16 9.39
CA CYS A 634 5.78 -17.47 8.85
C CYS A 634 6.51 -17.38 7.49
N TRP A 635 6.27 -16.32 6.70
CA TRP A 635 6.93 -16.14 5.38
C TRP A 635 8.42 -15.74 5.49
N LEU A 636 8.92 -15.52 6.71
CA LEU A 636 10.35 -15.39 7.03
C LEU A 636 10.98 -16.69 7.55
N ARG A 637 10.30 -17.84 7.37
CA ARG A 637 10.86 -19.17 7.66
C ARG A 637 11.30 -19.81 6.36
N GLU A 638 12.40 -20.54 6.42
CA GLU A 638 12.90 -21.28 5.26
C GLU A 638 11.93 -22.41 4.85
N PRO A 639 11.79 -22.69 3.53
CA PRO A 639 12.46 -21.98 2.44
C PRO A 639 11.81 -20.62 2.16
N LEU A 640 12.63 -19.57 2.07
CA LEU A 640 12.18 -18.23 1.72
C LEU A 640 11.58 -18.19 0.30
N GLY A 641 10.76 -17.16 0.06
CA GLY A 641 10.28 -16.86 -1.28
C GLY A 641 11.45 -16.62 -2.25
N PRO A 642 11.33 -17.04 -3.51
CA PRO A 642 12.42 -16.95 -4.50
C PRO A 642 12.84 -15.50 -4.82
N ASP A 643 11.99 -14.52 -4.54
CA ASP A 643 12.22 -13.09 -4.74
C ASP A 643 12.31 -12.29 -3.42
N ILE A 644 12.53 -12.98 -2.30
CA ILE A 644 12.83 -12.40 -0.99
C ILE A 644 14.32 -12.64 -0.67
N THR A 645 15.03 -11.60 -0.26
CA THR A 645 16.43 -11.73 0.20
C THR A 645 16.52 -12.31 1.61
N GLY A 646 17.52 -13.17 1.87
CA GLY A 646 17.82 -13.69 3.22
C GLY A 646 18.23 -12.63 4.24
N ALA A 647 18.49 -11.39 3.79
CA ALA A 647 18.74 -10.26 4.68
C ALA A 647 17.46 -9.70 5.33
N VAL A 648 16.26 -10.03 4.82
CA VAL A 648 15.00 -9.61 5.44
C VAL A 648 14.84 -10.27 6.80
N ASN A 649 14.62 -9.45 7.82
CA ASN A 649 14.44 -9.90 9.20
C ASN A 649 13.24 -9.23 9.84
N TRP A 650 12.70 -9.88 10.87
CA TRP A 650 11.60 -9.34 11.64
C TRP A 650 12.09 -8.51 12.82
N PHE A 651 11.60 -7.28 12.88
CA PHE A 651 11.82 -6.35 13.98
C PHE A 651 10.45 -5.86 14.48
N PRO A 652 10.11 -6.07 15.77
CA PRO A 652 8.83 -5.63 16.34
C PRO A 652 8.53 -4.17 15.99
N LEU A 653 7.29 -3.89 15.61
CA LEU A 653 6.79 -2.59 15.14
C LEU A 653 7.40 -2.07 13.83
N VAL A 654 8.68 -2.30 13.58
CA VAL A 654 9.40 -1.83 12.39
C VAL A 654 8.94 -2.58 11.16
N THR A 655 8.88 -3.91 11.19
CA THR A 655 8.44 -4.73 10.05
C THR A 655 6.99 -4.42 9.67
N PHE A 656 6.11 -4.16 10.65
CA PHE A 656 4.75 -3.71 10.37
C PHE A 656 4.72 -2.44 9.50
N TRP A 657 5.47 -1.41 9.86
CA TRP A 657 5.52 -0.17 9.08
C TRP A 657 6.23 -0.33 7.74
N GLN A 658 7.28 -1.15 7.69
CA GLN A 658 7.96 -1.50 6.44
C GLN A 658 6.96 -2.15 5.47
N THR A 659 6.27 -3.23 5.88
CA THR A 659 5.29 -3.90 5.03
C THR A 659 4.09 -3.01 4.70
N THR A 660 3.66 -2.13 5.61
CA THR A 660 2.59 -1.15 5.34
C THR A 660 2.95 -0.21 4.19
N VAL A 661 4.19 0.28 4.16
CA VAL A 661 4.65 1.15 3.07
C VAL A 661 4.95 0.35 1.80
N ASP A 662 5.43 -0.89 1.93
CA ASP A 662 5.63 -1.78 0.79
C ASP A 662 4.32 -2.01 0.02
N MET A 663 3.17 -2.11 0.70
CA MET A 663 1.86 -2.21 0.03
C MET A 663 1.62 -1.05 -0.95
N ALA A 664 2.00 0.17 -0.58
CA ALA A 664 1.79 1.36 -1.42
C ALA A 664 2.70 1.38 -2.67
N VAL A 665 3.78 0.60 -2.69
CA VAL A 665 4.71 0.50 -3.82
C VAL A 665 4.79 -0.89 -4.42
N SER A 666 3.88 -1.79 -4.06
CA SER A 666 3.91 -3.17 -4.55
C SER A 666 3.66 -3.26 -6.06
N TYR A 667 3.16 -2.20 -6.70
CA TYR A 667 3.07 -2.07 -8.17
C TYR A 667 4.31 -1.44 -8.83
N GLY A 668 5.31 -0.99 -8.06
CA GLY A 668 6.52 -0.33 -8.55
C GLY A 668 7.62 -1.29 -9.04
N VAL A 669 7.32 -2.58 -9.13
CA VAL A 669 8.20 -3.64 -9.59
C VAL A 669 7.62 -4.30 -10.85
N ASP A 670 8.40 -5.08 -11.57
CA ASP A 670 7.91 -5.80 -12.75
C ASP A 670 7.27 -7.13 -12.35
N ALA A 671 6.28 -7.58 -13.12
CA ALA A 671 5.68 -8.90 -12.90
C ALA A 671 6.72 -10.01 -13.17
N PRO A 672 6.72 -11.13 -12.42
CA PRO A 672 5.77 -11.51 -11.37
C PRO A 672 6.32 -11.23 -9.96
N HIS A 673 6.53 -9.95 -9.62
CA HIS A 673 6.96 -9.50 -8.29
C HIS A 673 5.98 -8.48 -7.69
N GLY A 674 6.07 -8.29 -6.37
CA GLY A 674 5.16 -7.42 -5.64
C GLY A 674 3.71 -7.80 -5.91
N HIS A 675 2.85 -6.81 -6.07
CA HIS A 675 1.44 -7.00 -6.38
C HIS A 675 1.16 -6.95 -7.89
N ARG A 676 2.15 -7.32 -8.72
CA ARG A 676 2.00 -7.41 -10.18
C ARG A 676 2.10 -8.86 -10.64
N TYR A 677 1.01 -9.34 -11.23
CA TYR A 677 0.89 -10.71 -11.75
C TYR A 677 1.13 -10.80 -13.26
N GLY A 678 1.09 -9.66 -13.95
CA GLY A 678 1.30 -9.57 -15.39
C GLY A 678 0.33 -10.48 -16.14
N ASN A 679 0.84 -11.21 -17.14
CA ASN A 679 0.04 -12.08 -17.98
C ASN A 679 -0.09 -13.51 -17.45
N GLY A 680 0.25 -13.78 -16.19
CA GLY A 680 0.16 -15.13 -15.60
C GLY A 680 -1.26 -15.72 -15.60
N SER A 681 -2.27 -14.87 -15.76
CA SER A 681 -3.66 -15.28 -15.91
C SER A 681 -3.96 -16.01 -17.23
N VAL A 682 -3.09 -15.87 -18.25
CA VAL A 682 -3.19 -16.65 -19.49
C VAL A 682 -3.05 -18.15 -19.20
N GLU A 683 -1.96 -18.54 -18.51
CA GLU A 683 -1.75 -19.93 -18.12
C GLU A 683 -2.72 -20.38 -17.04
N ALA A 684 -3.10 -19.49 -16.12
CA ALA A 684 -4.10 -19.82 -15.09
C ALA A 684 -5.45 -20.20 -15.71
N TRP A 685 -5.96 -19.41 -16.66
CA TRP A 685 -7.22 -19.71 -17.34
C TRP A 685 -7.13 -20.91 -18.27
N ALA A 686 -6.01 -21.08 -18.99
CA ALA A 686 -5.78 -22.27 -19.80
C ALA A 686 -5.80 -23.56 -18.95
N ALA A 687 -5.34 -23.49 -17.70
CA ALA A 687 -5.42 -24.60 -16.77
C ALA A 687 -6.81 -24.78 -16.14
N VAL A 688 -7.48 -23.69 -15.78
CA VAL A 688 -8.75 -23.71 -15.02
C VAL A 688 -9.97 -23.97 -15.91
N ALA A 689 -10.08 -23.27 -17.04
CA ALA A 689 -11.24 -23.32 -17.91
C ALA A 689 -10.83 -23.31 -19.39
N PRO A 690 -10.11 -24.36 -19.87
CA PRO A 690 -9.77 -24.47 -21.28
C PRO A 690 -11.03 -24.58 -22.15
N SER A 691 -10.97 -24.01 -23.35
CA SER A 691 -11.95 -24.27 -24.42
C SER A 691 -11.61 -25.57 -25.15
N GLU A 692 -12.59 -26.10 -25.89
CA GLU A 692 -12.39 -27.33 -26.66
C GLU A 692 -11.30 -27.14 -27.73
N GLY A 693 -10.31 -28.04 -27.72
CA GLY A 693 -9.18 -27.98 -28.65
C GLY A 693 -8.21 -26.82 -28.42
N TRP A 694 -8.22 -26.19 -27.23
CA TRP A 694 -7.17 -25.24 -26.82
C TRP A 694 -5.88 -26.00 -26.45
N THR A 695 -4.75 -25.59 -27.04
CA THR A 695 -3.46 -26.27 -26.87
C THR A 695 -2.44 -25.41 -26.11
N ASP A 696 -1.35 -26.02 -25.65
CA ASP A 696 -0.21 -25.30 -25.07
C ASP A 696 0.41 -24.30 -26.06
N ALA A 697 0.37 -24.62 -27.36
CA ALA A 697 0.85 -23.71 -28.41
C ALA A 697 -0.05 -22.47 -28.57
N ASP A 698 -1.36 -22.61 -28.33
CA ASP A 698 -2.29 -21.49 -28.29
C ASP A 698 -2.05 -20.59 -27.08
N THR A 699 -1.82 -21.20 -25.92
CA THR A 699 -1.44 -20.50 -24.69
C THR A 699 -0.15 -19.68 -24.90
N GLU A 700 0.88 -20.27 -25.50
CA GLU A 700 2.15 -19.57 -25.79
C GLU A 700 2.00 -18.48 -26.86
N ARG A 701 1.09 -18.64 -27.82
CA ARG A 701 0.77 -17.58 -28.80
C ARG A 701 0.10 -16.40 -28.11
N LEU A 702 -0.92 -16.64 -27.29
CA LEU A 702 -1.66 -15.62 -26.56
C LEU A 702 -0.75 -14.87 -25.59
N ARG A 703 0.08 -15.58 -24.82
CA ARG A 703 1.06 -15.00 -23.90
C ARG A 703 2.00 -14.04 -24.61
N ARG A 704 2.62 -14.46 -25.73
CA ARG A 704 3.51 -13.60 -26.53
C ARG A 704 2.81 -12.37 -27.10
N PHE A 705 1.54 -12.47 -27.45
CA PHE A 705 0.73 -11.33 -27.89
C PHE A 705 0.51 -10.34 -26.74
N MET A 706 0.06 -10.83 -25.58
CA MET A 706 -0.20 -10.00 -24.41
C MET A 706 1.07 -9.38 -23.82
N ASP A 707 2.23 -10.04 -23.89
CA ASP A 707 3.51 -9.48 -23.43
C ASP A 707 3.95 -8.24 -24.23
N ARG A 708 3.48 -8.10 -25.47
CA ARG A 708 3.81 -6.98 -26.37
C ARG A 708 2.76 -5.88 -26.35
N ARG A 709 1.58 -6.15 -25.78
CA ARG A 709 0.44 -5.24 -25.76
C ARG A 709 0.33 -4.62 -24.37
N GLU A 710 0.25 -3.31 -24.32
CA GLU A 710 -0.10 -2.62 -23.08
C GLU A 710 -1.58 -2.87 -22.74
N ALA A 711 -1.85 -3.13 -21.44
CA ALA A 711 -3.20 -3.27 -20.95
C ALA A 711 -4.00 -1.98 -21.22
N PRO A 712 -5.29 -2.07 -21.58
CA PRO A 712 -6.07 -0.90 -21.98
C PRO A 712 -6.30 0.11 -20.85
N TYR A 713 -6.24 -0.30 -19.58
CA TYR A 713 -6.42 0.63 -18.47
C TYR A 713 -5.62 0.34 -17.21
#